data_AF-A0ABD1DKU8-F1
#
_entry.id   AF-A0ABD1DKU8-F1
#
_cell.length_a   1.000
_cell.length_b   1.000
_cell.length_c   1.000
_cell.angle_alpha   90.00
_cell.angle_beta   90.00
_cell.angle_gamma   90.00
#
_symmetry.space_group_name_H-M   'P 1'
#
loop_
_entity.id
_entity.type
_entity.pdbx_description
1 polymer ?
#
loop_
_entity_poly.entity_id
_entity_poly.type
_entity_poly.pdbx_seq_one_letter_code
_entity_poly.pdbx_strand_id
1 'polypeptide(L)'
;MCHLLLILLIPIVAVVLQNSILLSQQITKYETTKRVDEEIRMTMNMSALLKAVQNERRLLTYFVLTRKNRPAVDGAIAETDRVLRELMARSDIWDIEFSGDTNQTIAGELRSPSPAQNVSRSITTFLEPYNDLNRHLVDQISQSVGFSLTGDVWRQLVVYKNVIEAIECVSIASILVFQFIQRGRLGLDDFSQFVRRDAAAMDYLRSAENFMADITILNSREALVLNKWREQVLINSSETTSREEALAEYYQSVNTFTNNLQLLQDDLQQAVIRTVDEEMSNARLIQTISIGLVLLIALISPFLLLLVHNATITIQDFSTQLVARTLELRCEKGKADRLLYQMLPPAVVRQLKQQRQVPAETFDSVTIFFSDIVGFTYISAVSSAMEVVTMLNTLYRLFDSIILKYDVYKVETIGDAYMVVSGLPQRNGDNHASEIAMMSLELLCGISGFIIPHMRNRTIEIRVGVNTGPCVAGVVGTTMPRYCLFGDTINTASRMESTGEPMKIHVSENTKAVLDKLGGFKIKRRGTIEVKGKGTMETFWLLGHISYEHLSPDTVVPIYKPSVPRLLHRLIVAEKEPTTAIGMAATIEPVSPRELECRKICVERFVFAILYSVAIQFVLLTVFLLLVNFSLFGPVAWVLGTFRLLCALSTWLAAMPLVSAVIVYGVCLAKAFLADGRYCPTRFQLIYRSIVQKSALLVVNCVVGFLTAWLYTRFLRDDYRVLFLPASENGQFVLNEKYLFLLFGGTFAGVYYFVRNRPERSAVNFPVIQQPRYQQIRAHLYSTVYRSLFTSFAPALVYTSFFFTFICVYFRHKLASTFSGVSLAEESTLASFYAILSDVRLLLYCWILFSQILSSMNLMQDLFHICLTEYRAFPVEKSSLADDREVTLVEALANTQLPIIQQLAALDLFNIAEDSNPTRRSRLYALSIPGGHPYNWRLLSGECIRLIRDYSAELSRSIEGAPQAVGSAIRPEITRLRPTASMDAEKILSKQYNESFGIRSLSTNALPTESTSTPQPDIICKAIDRRLDSLRTSLKNIPGIFYLFGEPKTAKTCYLLSNNSQQIIYISQALASLAARSINEDQFGVVQNDLPLIIRTLVQLKQTIDKVGSIQLDVKKIDRNYVALRAATRRSLYRIAGAFADYLNDIVLEPADVKALHGFVHYREA
;
A
#
# COMPACT_ATOMS: atom_id res chain seq x y z
N MET A 1 -4.23 26.06 -2.27
CA MET A 1 -4.80 25.64 -0.97
C MET A 1 -6.34 25.65 -1.00
N CYS A 2 -6.99 26.77 -1.31
CA CYS A 2 -8.46 26.88 -1.39
C CYS A 2 -9.11 25.87 -2.35
N HIS A 3 -8.51 25.60 -3.52
CA HIS A 3 -9.04 24.61 -4.46
C HIS A 3 -9.04 23.17 -3.93
N LEU A 4 -8.03 22.77 -3.14
CA LEU A 4 -7.94 21.41 -2.59
C LEU A 4 -8.99 21.19 -1.48
N LEU A 5 -9.19 22.23 -0.66
CA LEU A 5 -10.24 22.28 0.36
C LEU A 5 -11.64 22.28 -0.26
N LEU A 6 -11.83 23.01 -1.37
CA LEU A 6 -13.09 23.04 -2.11
C LEU A 6 -13.47 21.66 -2.67
N ILE A 7 -12.49 20.94 -3.25
CA ILE A 7 -12.69 19.60 -3.82
C ILE A 7 -13.12 18.59 -2.75
N LEU A 8 -12.59 18.71 -1.52
CA LEU A 8 -12.96 17.86 -0.39
C LEU A 8 -14.29 18.28 0.27
N LEU A 9 -14.64 19.56 0.22
CA LEU A 9 -15.88 20.09 0.80
C LEU A 9 -17.12 19.63 -0.01
N ILE A 10 -17.01 19.53 -1.33
CA ILE A 10 -18.12 19.14 -2.22
C ILE A 10 -18.76 17.78 -1.83
N PRO A 11 -18.00 16.66 -1.71
CA PRO A 11 -18.59 15.38 -1.32
C PRO A 11 -19.11 15.38 0.12
N ILE A 12 -18.47 16.12 1.04
CA ILE A 12 -18.94 16.24 2.43
C ILE A 12 -20.29 16.96 2.47
N VAL A 13 -20.42 18.09 1.77
CA VAL A 13 -21.67 18.86 1.69
C VAL A 13 -22.76 18.04 0.98
N ALA A 14 -22.42 17.31 -0.08
CA ALA A 14 -23.37 16.42 -0.76
C ALA A 14 -23.92 15.32 0.17
N VAL A 15 -23.05 14.69 0.97
CA VAL A 15 -23.45 13.67 1.95
C VAL A 15 -24.32 14.27 3.06
N VAL A 16 -23.97 15.45 3.59
CA VAL A 16 -24.78 16.12 4.61
C VAL A 16 -26.15 16.53 4.06
N LEU A 17 -26.20 17.09 2.86
CA LEU A 17 -27.44 17.51 2.20
C LEU A 17 -28.35 16.31 1.96
N GLN A 18 -27.81 15.21 1.43
CA GLN A 18 -28.57 14.00 1.16
C GLN A 18 -29.17 13.39 2.42
N ASN A 19 -28.37 13.28 3.50
CA ASN A 19 -28.86 12.74 4.76
C ASN A 19 -29.89 13.65 5.45
N SER A 20 -29.77 14.97 5.25
CA SER A 20 -30.75 15.94 5.74
C SER A 20 -32.10 15.81 5.01
N ILE A 21 -32.07 15.60 3.69
CA ILE A 21 -33.27 15.34 2.89
C ILE A 21 -33.93 14.03 3.31
N LEU A 22 -33.15 12.96 3.48
CA LEU A 22 -33.67 11.67 3.94
C LEU A 22 -34.31 11.78 5.33
N LEU A 23 -33.67 12.49 6.26
CA LEU A 23 -34.22 12.72 7.59
C LEU A 23 -35.53 13.51 7.52
N SER A 24 -35.61 14.56 6.70
CA SER A 24 -36.84 15.33 6.50
C SER A 24 -37.99 14.45 5.98
N GLN A 25 -37.73 13.55 5.04
CA GLN A 25 -38.73 12.60 4.55
C GLN A 25 -39.23 11.66 5.66
N GLN A 26 -38.32 11.16 6.51
CA GLN A 26 -38.69 10.28 7.63
C GLN A 26 -39.47 11.02 8.72
N ILE A 27 -39.11 12.27 9.02
CA ILE A 27 -39.87 13.11 9.96
C ILE A 27 -41.29 13.33 9.45
N THR A 28 -41.43 13.69 8.17
CA THR A 28 -42.74 13.91 7.55
C THR A 28 -43.58 12.63 7.61
N LYS A 29 -42.99 11.47 7.30
CA LYS A 29 -43.67 10.17 7.40
C LYS A 29 -44.12 9.86 8.83
N TYR A 30 -43.25 10.07 9.81
CA TYR A 30 -43.59 9.88 11.22
C TYR A 30 -44.73 10.80 11.68
N GLU A 31 -44.70 12.07 11.32
CA GLU A 31 -45.78 13.02 11.64
C GLU A 31 -47.11 12.61 11.00
N THR A 32 -47.10 12.14 9.75
CA THR A 32 -48.31 11.63 9.10
C THR A 32 -48.86 10.40 9.81
N THR A 33 -48.02 9.41 10.14
CA THR A 33 -48.46 8.21 10.87
C THR A 33 -48.97 8.56 12.27
N LYS A 34 -48.35 9.53 12.94
CA LYS A 34 -48.78 10.00 14.25
C LYS A 34 -50.17 10.65 14.23
N ARG A 35 -50.44 11.52 13.27
CA ARG A 35 -51.78 12.12 13.11
C ARG A 35 -52.84 11.05 12.85
N VAL A 36 -52.52 10.07 12.00
CA VAL A 36 -53.41 8.95 11.70
C VAL A 36 -53.70 8.10 12.95
N ASP A 37 -52.71 7.81 13.81
CA ASP A 37 -52.93 7.11 15.08
C ASP A 37 -53.84 7.91 16.03
N GLU A 38 -53.62 9.22 16.14
CA GLU A 38 -54.45 10.11 16.96
C GLU A 38 -55.91 10.13 16.47
N GLU A 39 -56.13 10.29 15.16
CA GLU A 39 -57.45 10.26 14.54
C GLU A 39 -58.17 8.91 14.73
N ILE A 40 -57.50 7.78 14.46
CA ILE A 40 -58.08 6.44 14.62
C ILE A 40 -58.50 6.19 16.08
N ARG A 41 -57.67 6.60 17.04
CA ARG A 41 -57.95 6.43 18.47
C ARG A 41 -59.15 7.27 18.92
N MET A 42 -59.39 8.42 18.29
CA MET A 42 -60.61 9.22 18.51
C MET A 42 -61.85 8.51 17.96
N THR A 43 -61.80 8.03 16.72
CA THR A 43 -62.89 7.27 16.07
C THR A 43 -63.30 6.05 16.91
N MET A 44 -62.32 5.38 17.51
CA MET A 44 -62.52 4.25 18.40
C MET A 44 -63.14 4.60 19.77
N ASN A 45 -62.99 5.84 20.24
CA ASN A 45 -63.68 6.31 21.44
C ASN A 45 -65.14 6.70 21.11
N MET A 46 -65.39 7.25 19.92
CA MET A 46 -66.76 7.56 19.44
C MET A 46 -67.60 6.30 19.24
N SER A 47 -67.00 5.19 18.82
CA SER A 47 -67.69 3.92 18.67
C SER A 47 -68.19 3.35 20.01
N ALA A 48 -67.52 3.66 21.13
CA ALA A 48 -67.97 3.27 22.47
C ALA A 48 -69.28 4.00 22.86
N LEU A 49 -69.41 5.29 22.53
CA LEU A 49 -70.65 6.04 22.72
C LEU A 49 -71.77 5.50 21.83
N LEU A 50 -71.45 5.24 20.55
CA LEU A 50 -72.40 4.66 19.60
C LEU A 50 -72.95 3.32 20.12
N LYS A 51 -72.09 2.44 20.65
CA LYS A 51 -72.48 1.15 21.24
C LYS A 51 -73.42 1.31 22.44
N ALA A 52 -73.15 2.28 23.32
CA ALA A 52 -74.00 2.57 24.47
C ALA A 52 -75.39 3.08 24.06
N VAL A 53 -75.44 4.04 23.14
CA VAL A 53 -76.69 4.63 22.62
C VAL A 53 -77.53 3.59 21.86
N GLN A 54 -76.90 2.77 21.03
CA GLN A 54 -77.57 1.67 20.32
C GLN A 54 -78.18 0.65 21.29
N ASN A 55 -77.46 0.30 22.37
CA ASN A 55 -77.95 -0.63 23.38
C ASN A 55 -79.12 -0.04 24.19
N GLU A 56 -79.02 1.23 24.61
CA GLU A 56 -80.11 1.96 25.25
C GLU A 56 -81.37 1.98 24.38
N ARG A 57 -81.23 2.38 23.10
CA ARG A 57 -82.35 2.41 22.13
C ARG A 57 -83.05 1.06 22.01
N ARG A 58 -82.28 -0.02 21.87
CA ARG A 58 -82.80 -1.38 21.70
C ARG A 58 -83.58 -1.86 22.92
N LEU A 59 -83.04 -1.67 24.12
CA LEU A 59 -83.68 -2.04 25.39
C LEU A 59 -84.92 -1.20 25.66
N LEU A 60 -84.87 0.09 25.36
CA LEU A 60 -86.00 1.00 25.47
C LEU A 60 -87.15 0.59 24.54
N THR A 61 -86.84 0.21 23.30
CA THR A 61 -87.84 -0.25 22.32
C THR A 61 -88.56 -1.51 22.81
N TYR A 62 -87.81 -2.49 23.30
CA TYR A 62 -88.39 -3.72 23.85
C TYR A 62 -89.28 -3.43 25.07
N PHE A 63 -88.85 -2.54 25.97
CA PHE A 63 -89.64 -2.12 27.13
C PHE A 63 -90.93 -1.38 26.72
N VAL A 64 -90.88 -0.48 25.74
CA VAL A 64 -92.07 0.23 25.23
C VAL A 64 -93.10 -0.73 24.64
N LEU A 65 -92.65 -1.78 23.95
CA LEU A 65 -93.51 -2.76 23.29
C LEU A 65 -94.09 -3.82 24.24
N THR A 66 -93.29 -4.29 25.21
CA THR A 66 -93.65 -5.43 26.09
C THR A 66 -93.98 -5.05 27.52
N ARG A 67 -93.61 -3.83 27.95
CA ARG A 67 -93.62 -3.35 29.34
C ARG A 67 -92.81 -4.23 30.33
N LYS A 68 -91.93 -5.10 29.84
CA LYS A 68 -91.07 -5.98 30.64
C LYS A 68 -89.63 -5.45 30.67
N ASN A 69 -88.87 -5.84 31.69
CA ASN A 69 -87.41 -5.63 31.78
C ASN A 69 -86.94 -4.17 32.03
N ARG A 70 -87.68 -3.40 32.84
CA ARG A 70 -87.33 -2.02 33.24
C ARG A 70 -85.92 -1.85 33.84
N PRO A 71 -85.43 -2.72 34.74
CA PRO A 71 -84.11 -2.56 35.34
C PRO A 71 -82.96 -2.56 34.33
N ALA A 72 -83.09 -3.33 33.24
CA ALA A 72 -82.10 -3.36 32.17
C ALA A 72 -82.03 -2.03 31.39
N VAL A 73 -83.17 -1.34 31.24
CA VAL A 73 -83.23 -0.02 30.61
C VAL A 73 -82.58 1.03 31.51
N ASP A 74 -82.89 1.04 32.80
CA ASP A 74 -82.30 1.99 33.75
C ASP A 74 -80.77 1.78 33.87
N GLY A 75 -80.30 0.53 33.79
CA GLY A 75 -78.87 0.20 33.70
C GLY A 75 -78.20 0.68 32.41
N ALA A 76 -78.86 0.52 31.26
CA ALA A 76 -78.33 1.01 29.98
C ALA A 76 -78.26 2.55 29.92
N ILE A 77 -79.26 3.24 30.49
CA ILE A 77 -79.28 4.69 30.64
C ILE A 77 -78.08 5.18 31.48
N ALA A 78 -77.85 4.54 32.64
CA ALA A 78 -76.74 4.89 33.51
C ALA A 78 -75.38 4.70 32.82
N GLU A 79 -75.27 3.69 31.96
CA GLU A 79 -74.07 3.40 31.18
C GLU A 79 -73.84 4.44 30.07
N THR A 80 -74.87 4.81 29.31
CA THR A 80 -74.77 5.90 28.31
C THR A 80 -74.35 7.21 28.98
N ASP A 81 -74.94 7.55 30.14
CA ASP A 81 -74.61 8.77 30.87
C ASP A 81 -73.19 8.74 31.47
N ARG A 82 -72.67 7.54 31.78
CA ARG A 82 -71.28 7.36 32.20
C ARG A 82 -70.32 7.61 31.04
N VAL A 83 -70.54 6.94 29.89
CA VAL A 83 -69.69 7.06 28.69
C VAL A 83 -69.70 8.49 28.15
N LEU A 84 -70.87 9.15 28.12
CA LEU A 84 -70.99 10.54 27.70
C LEU A 84 -70.18 11.48 28.61
N ARG A 85 -70.24 11.30 29.94
CA ARG A 85 -69.44 12.09 30.89
C ARG A 85 -67.94 11.85 30.75
N GLU A 86 -67.52 10.60 30.53
CA GLU A 86 -66.11 10.25 30.33
C GLU A 86 -65.54 10.86 29.05
N LEU A 87 -66.34 10.96 27.99
CA LEU A 87 -65.96 11.59 26.73
C LEU A 87 -65.94 13.12 26.84
N MET A 88 -66.94 13.74 27.48
CA MET A 88 -67.01 15.20 27.67
C MET A 88 -65.90 15.73 28.59
N ALA A 89 -65.39 14.92 29.52
CA ALA A 89 -64.25 15.29 30.37
C ALA A 89 -62.91 15.39 29.60
N ARG A 90 -62.84 14.86 28.37
CA ARG A 90 -61.66 14.94 27.48
C ARG A 90 -61.86 16.02 26.42
N SER A 91 -62.07 17.26 26.89
CA SER A 91 -62.55 18.43 26.16
C SER A 91 -61.75 18.92 24.94
N ASP A 92 -60.63 18.29 24.61
CA ASP A 92 -59.69 18.81 23.61
C ASP A 92 -59.92 18.18 22.21
N ILE A 93 -60.95 17.34 22.09
CA ILE A 93 -61.09 16.32 21.03
C ILE A 93 -62.36 16.53 20.17
N TRP A 94 -63.28 17.39 20.60
CA TRP A 94 -64.60 17.56 19.96
C TRP A 94 -64.77 18.99 19.44
N ASP A 95 -64.47 19.24 18.16
CA ASP A 95 -64.99 20.40 17.41
C ASP A 95 -66.42 20.10 16.92
N ILE A 96 -67.29 19.64 17.82
CA ILE A 96 -68.72 19.62 17.54
C ILE A 96 -69.34 20.81 18.26
N GLU A 97 -69.39 21.95 17.57
CA GLU A 97 -70.28 23.06 17.93
C GLU A 97 -71.73 22.57 17.79
N PHE A 98 -72.22 21.87 18.82
CA PHE A 98 -73.64 21.79 19.04
C PHE A 98 -74.09 23.18 19.49
N SER A 99 -74.81 23.89 18.62
CA SER A 99 -75.16 25.30 18.81
C SER A 99 -75.83 25.55 20.18
N GLY A 100 -75.20 26.37 21.02
CA GLY A 100 -75.80 27.15 22.11
C GLY A 100 -76.33 26.39 23.34
N ASP A 101 -75.82 26.70 24.54
CA ASP A 101 -76.37 26.37 25.89
C ASP A 101 -76.82 24.91 26.18
N THR A 102 -76.26 23.93 25.48
CA THR A 102 -76.83 22.58 25.32
C THR A 102 -75.98 21.44 25.94
N ASN A 103 -75.14 21.71 26.94
CA ASN A 103 -74.53 20.62 27.73
C ASN A 103 -75.56 19.89 28.63
N GLN A 104 -76.77 20.44 28.80
CA GLN A 104 -77.89 19.82 29.52
C GLN A 104 -78.96 19.21 28.60
N THR A 105 -78.86 19.32 27.27
CA THR A 105 -79.98 19.01 26.36
C THR A 105 -79.85 17.73 25.55
N ILE A 106 -78.68 17.13 25.32
CA ILE A 106 -78.64 15.85 24.56
C ILE A 106 -79.33 14.73 25.36
N ALA A 107 -79.01 14.59 26.66
CA ALA A 107 -79.69 13.64 27.55
C ALA A 107 -81.15 14.04 27.85
N GLY A 108 -81.47 15.34 27.79
CA GLY A 108 -82.81 15.89 28.04
C GLY A 108 -83.76 15.80 26.83
N GLU A 109 -83.25 15.92 25.61
CA GLU A 109 -84.00 15.79 24.35
C GLU A 109 -84.16 14.33 23.93
N LEU A 110 -83.20 13.45 24.23
CA LEU A 110 -83.31 12.00 24.01
C LEU A 110 -84.43 11.36 24.85
N ARG A 111 -84.73 11.89 26.04
CA ARG A 111 -85.57 11.22 27.05
C ARG A 111 -86.78 12.07 27.44
N SER A 112 -87.89 11.92 26.70
CA SER A 112 -89.18 12.52 27.10
C SER A 112 -89.64 11.99 28.48
N PRO A 113 -90.27 12.81 29.34
CA PRO A 113 -90.55 12.46 30.74
C PRO A 113 -91.62 11.35 30.96
N SER A 114 -92.22 10.77 29.92
CA SER A 114 -93.21 9.68 30.06
C SER A 114 -93.32 8.75 28.84
N PRO A 115 -92.51 7.67 28.75
CA PRO A 115 -92.46 6.79 27.57
C PRO A 115 -93.73 5.96 27.32
N ALA A 116 -94.59 5.78 28.32
CA ALA A 116 -95.78 4.92 28.22
C ALA A 116 -97.05 5.63 27.71
N GLN A 117 -97.10 6.98 27.69
CA GLN A 117 -98.31 7.75 27.38
C GLN A 117 -98.39 8.23 25.91
N ASN A 118 -97.26 8.34 25.20
CA ASN A 118 -97.20 8.85 23.82
C ASN A 118 -97.22 7.76 22.71
N VAL A 119 -97.41 6.49 23.06
CA VAL A 119 -97.31 5.31 22.16
C VAL A 119 -98.41 5.24 21.08
N SER A 120 -99.42 6.10 21.15
CA SER A 120 -100.53 6.14 20.19
C SER A 120 -100.15 6.75 18.83
N ARG A 121 -99.06 7.52 18.75
CA ARG A 121 -98.42 7.95 17.49
C ARG A 121 -97.06 7.25 17.39
N SER A 122 -96.71 6.80 16.19
CA SER A 122 -95.67 5.81 15.88
C SER A 122 -94.42 5.76 16.80
N ILE A 123 -94.00 4.56 17.19
CA ILE A 123 -92.74 4.29 17.93
C ILE A 123 -91.52 4.76 17.13
N THR A 124 -91.62 4.81 15.79
CA THR A 124 -90.54 5.33 14.93
C THR A 124 -90.26 6.82 15.19
N THR A 125 -91.30 7.63 15.42
CA THR A 125 -91.18 9.06 15.78
C THR A 125 -90.59 9.25 17.18
N PHE A 126 -90.86 8.33 18.10
CA PHE A 126 -90.29 8.38 19.46
C PHE A 126 -88.77 8.12 19.48
N LEU A 127 -88.27 7.27 18.57
CA LEU A 127 -86.86 6.90 18.50
C LEU A 127 -86.06 7.74 17.49
N GLU A 128 -86.70 8.72 16.85
CA GLU A 128 -86.09 9.60 15.85
C GLU A 128 -84.86 10.36 16.38
N PRO A 129 -84.86 10.92 17.61
CA PRO A 129 -83.66 11.56 18.17
C PRO A 129 -82.46 10.61 18.32
N TYR A 130 -82.71 9.35 18.70
CA TYR A 130 -81.66 8.32 18.77
C TYR A 130 -81.12 7.98 17.38
N ASN A 131 -82.00 7.90 16.37
CA ASN A 131 -81.63 7.57 14.99
C ASN A 131 -80.82 8.70 14.33
N ASP A 132 -81.11 9.96 14.65
CA ASP A 132 -80.38 11.11 14.11
C ASP A 132 -79.01 11.26 14.79
N LEU A 133 -78.93 11.04 16.11
CA LEU A 133 -77.65 11.00 16.84
C LEU A 133 -76.74 9.88 16.30
N ASN A 134 -77.25 8.66 16.15
CA ASN A 134 -76.47 7.55 15.61
C ASN A 134 -76.03 7.81 14.18
N ARG A 135 -76.90 8.39 13.33
CA ARG A 135 -76.52 8.75 11.95
C ARG A 135 -75.39 9.77 11.93
N HIS A 136 -75.44 10.77 12.81
CA HIS A 136 -74.38 11.76 12.92
C HIS A 136 -73.05 11.14 13.38
N LEU A 137 -73.07 10.29 14.42
CA LEU A 137 -71.87 9.60 14.91
C LEU A 137 -71.26 8.67 13.84
N VAL A 138 -72.10 7.95 13.10
CA VAL A 138 -71.64 7.05 12.03
C VAL A 138 -71.08 7.83 10.83
N ASP A 139 -71.64 8.98 10.48
CA ASP A 139 -71.11 9.86 9.42
C ASP A 139 -69.75 10.45 9.82
N GLN A 140 -69.58 10.88 11.08
CA GLN A 140 -68.30 11.35 11.61
C GLN A 140 -67.24 10.25 11.62
N ILE A 141 -67.59 9.05 12.08
CA ILE A 141 -66.71 7.87 12.01
C ILE A 141 -66.34 7.58 10.55
N SER A 142 -67.30 7.67 9.63
CA SER A 142 -67.10 7.44 8.21
C SER A 142 -66.17 8.46 7.53
N GLN A 143 -66.20 9.72 7.94
CA GLN A 143 -65.34 10.78 7.41
C GLN A 143 -63.89 10.62 7.91
N SER A 144 -63.70 10.16 9.15
CA SER A 144 -62.37 9.91 9.73
C SER A 144 -61.59 8.78 9.05
N VAL A 145 -62.28 7.78 8.46
CA VAL A 145 -61.66 6.61 7.82
C VAL A 145 -61.05 6.93 6.44
N GLY A 146 -61.23 8.16 5.92
CA GLY A 146 -60.88 8.56 4.55
C GLY A 146 -59.40 8.89 4.25
N PHE A 147 -58.52 9.02 5.25
CA PHE A 147 -57.17 9.57 5.05
C PHE A 147 -56.03 8.52 5.05
N SER A 148 -55.26 8.52 3.95
CA SER A 148 -53.92 7.94 3.70
C SER A 148 -53.42 6.79 4.61
N LEU A 149 -54.00 5.60 4.45
CA LEU A 149 -53.56 4.40 5.19
C LEU A 149 -52.84 3.40 4.29
N THR A 150 -51.91 2.64 4.90
CA THR A 150 -51.29 1.47 4.28
C THR A 150 -52.35 0.42 3.95
N GLY A 151 -52.07 -0.44 2.96
CA GLY A 151 -53.09 -1.31 2.35
C GLY A 151 -53.80 -2.27 3.32
N ASP A 152 -53.17 -2.62 4.44
CA ASP A 152 -53.74 -3.56 5.42
C ASP A 152 -54.60 -2.84 6.47
N VAL A 153 -54.15 -1.71 7.00
CA VAL A 153 -54.94 -0.91 7.96
C VAL A 153 -56.19 -0.33 7.30
N TRP A 154 -56.08 0.10 6.04
CA TRP A 154 -57.23 0.57 5.27
C TRP A 154 -58.29 -0.52 5.09
N ARG A 155 -57.89 -1.75 4.75
CA ARG A 155 -58.81 -2.89 4.60
C ARG A 155 -59.55 -3.20 5.90
N GLN A 156 -58.84 -3.26 7.02
CA GLN A 156 -59.43 -3.51 8.34
C GLN A 156 -60.41 -2.41 8.76
N LEU A 157 -60.09 -1.14 8.49
CA LEU A 157 -60.98 -0.01 8.81
C LEU A 157 -62.23 0.04 7.93
N VAL A 158 -62.13 -0.35 6.65
CA VAL A 158 -63.30 -0.49 5.77
C VAL A 158 -64.25 -1.57 6.27
N VAL A 159 -63.72 -2.73 6.69
CA VAL A 159 -64.51 -3.80 7.29
C VAL A 159 -65.15 -3.31 8.60
N TYR A 160 -64.38 -2.64 9.46
CA TYR A 160 -64.88 -2.06 10.72
C TYR A 160 -66.06 -1.10 10.50
N LYS A 161 -65.93 -0.16 9.55
CA LYS A 161 -67.00 0.76 9.16
C LYS A 161 -68.25 0.01 8.67
N ASN A 162 -68.08 -0.95 7.76
CA ASN A 162 -69.19 -1.71 7.21
C ASN A 162 -69.94 -2.49 8.30
N VAL A 163 -69.22 -3.04 9.29
CA VAL A 163 -69.85 -3.73 10.44
C VAL A 163 -70.68 -2.75 11.29
N ILE A 164 -70.18 -1.54 11.54
CA ILE A 164 -70.94 -0.50 12.27
C ILE A 164 -72.24 -0.12 11.56
N GLU A 165 -72.14 0.16 10.26
CA GLU A 165 -73.29 0.52 9.41
C GLU A 165 -74.31 -0.63 9.32
N ALA A 166 -73.82 -1.88 9.26
CA ALA A 166 -74.67 -3.06 9.31
C ALA A 166 -75.40 -3.19 10.65
N ILE A 167 -74.72 -3.02 11.79
CA ILE A 167 -75.32 -3.08 13.13
C ILE A 167 -76.45 -2.04 13.25
N GLU A 168 -76.22 -0.82 12.78
CA GLU A 168 -77.21 0.26 12.84
C GLU A 168 -78.43 -0.05 11.97
N CYS A 169 -78.22 -0.51 10.73
CA CYS A 169 -79.30 -0.86 9.83
C CYS A 169 -80.12 -2.07 10.32
N VAL A 170 -79.46 -3.10 10.88
CA VAL A 170 -80.11 -4.26 11.51
C VAL A 170 -80.90 -3.83 12.74
N SER A 171 -80.36 -2.92 13.56
CA SER A 171 -81.03 -2.39 14.75
C SER A 171 -82.33 -1.67 14.38
N ILE A 172 -82.31 -0.78 13.39
CA ILE A 172 -83.52 -0.07 12.93
C ILE A 172 -84.53 -1.05 12.30
N ALA A 173 -84.07 -1.97 11.44
CA ALA A 173 -84.93 -2.98 10.83
C ALA A 173 -85.61 -3.88 11.88
N SER A 174 -84.89 -4.27 12.94
CA SER A 174 -85.43 -5.11 14.01
C SER A 174 -86.58 -4.44 14.78
N ILE A 175 -86.53 -3.10 14.95
CA ILE A 175 -87.60 -2.33 15.58
C ILE A 175 -88.89 -2.41 14.77
N LEU A 176 -88.78 -2.30 13.45
CA LEU A 176 -89.92 -2.42 12.54
C LEU A 176 -90.48 -3.85 12.53
N VAL A 177 -89.62 -4.86 12.61
CA VAL A 177 -90.06 -6.26 12.74
C VAL A 177 -90.77 -6.50 14.09
N PHE A 178 -90.29 -5.90 15.20
CA PHE A 178 -91.02 -5.98 16.47
C PHE A 178 -92.42 -5.36 16.38
N GLN A 179 -92.57 -4.23 15.69
CA GLN A 179 -93.87 -3.62 15.44
C GLN A 179 -94.77 -4.50 14.56
N PHE A 180 -94.19 -5.15 13.53
CA PHE A 180 -94.88 -6.11 12.69
C PHE A 180 -95.42 -7.30 13.49
N ILE A 181 -94.60 -7.92 14.34
CA ILE A 181 -94.99 -9.06 15.18
C ILE A 181 -96.15 -8.67 16.12
N GLN A 182 -96.13 -7.44 16.64
CA GLN A 182 -97.17 -6.95 17.55
C GLN A 182 -98.49 -6.60 16.83
N ARG A 183 -98.41 -5.88 15.71
CA ARG A 183 -99.59 -5.34 14.97
C ARG A 183 -100.12 -6.28 13.88
N GLY A 184 -99.33 -7.26 13.45
CA GLY A 184 -99.61 -8.20 12.37
C GLY A 184 -99.46 -7.66 10.94
N ARG A 185 -99.19 -6.35 10.79
CA ARG A 185 -98.91 -5.67 9.51
C ARG A 185 -98.13 -4.38 9.75
N LEU A 186 -97.35 -3.95 8.76
CA LEU A 186 -96.70 -2.64 8.72
C LEU A 186 -97.46 -1.66 7.83
N GLY A 187 -97.43 -0.38 8.20
CA GLY A 187 -97.87 0.72 7.33
C GLY A 187 -96.93 0.89 6.13
N LEU A 188 -97.37 1.61 5.10
CA LEU A 188 -96.59 1.80 3.86
C LEU A 188 -95.23 2.46 4.12
N ASP A 189 -95.20 3.48 5.00
CA ASP A 189 -93.99 4.22 5.34
C ASP A 189 -93.00 3.34 6.10
N ASP A 190 -93.45 2.70 7.19
CA ASP A 190 -92.67 1.74 8.00
C ASP A 190 -92.15 0.56 7.17
N PHE A 191 -92.97 0.04 6.24
CA PHE A 191 -92.56 -1.03 5.32
C PHE A 191 -91.47 -0.56 4.35
N SER A 192 -91.61 0.64 3.78
CA SER A 192 -90.60 1.21 2.89
C SER A 192 -89.26 1.45 3.61
N GLN A 193 -89.32 1.86 4.88
CA GLN A 193 -88.17 2.07 5.73
C GLN A 193 -87.48 0.75 6.07
N PHE A 194 -88.26 -0.31 6.35
CA PHE A 194 -87.73 -1.65 6.57
C PHE A 194 -86.95 -2.16 5.36
N VAL A 195 -87.55 -2.12 4.16
CA VAL A 195 -86.90 -2.62 2.92
C VAL A 195 -85.58 -1.90 2.66
N ARG A 196 -85.54 -0.57 2.83
CA ARG A 196 -84.30 0.21 2.63
C ARG A 196 -83.20 -0.18 3.62
N ARG A 197 -83.54 -0.31 4.90
CA ARG A 197 -82.56 -0.60 5.96
C ARG A 197 -82.07 -2.04 5.92
N ASP A 198 -82.96 -2.98 5.66
CA ASP A 198 -82.62 -4.40 5.54
C ASP A 198 -81.74 -4.68 4.31
N ALA A 199 -82.00 -4.04 3.17
CA ALA A 199 -81.14 -4.15 2.00
C ALA A 199 -79.73 -3.59 2.28
N ALA A 200 -79.64 -2.39 2.86
CA ALA A 200 -78.36 -1.77 3.22
C ALA A 200 -77.55 -2.64 4.20
N ALA A 201 -78.19 -3.20 5.23
CA ALA A 201 -77.55 -4.10 6.18
C ALA A 201 -76.88 -5.30 5.50
N MET A 202 -77.57 -5.95 4.56
CA MET A 202 -77.05 -7.12 3.86
C MET A 202 -75.87 -6.78 2.94
N ASP A 203 -75.91 -5.62 2.27
CA ASP A 203 -74.83 -5.17 1.41
C ASP A 203 -73.55 -4.87 2.21
N TYR A 204 -73.68 -4.22 3.36
CA TYR A 204 -72.54 -3.96 4.25
C TYR A 204 -71.93 -5.25 4.81
N LEU A 205 -72.74 -6.23 5.21
CA LEU A 205 -72.24 -7.51 5.72
C LEU A 205 -71.51 -8.32 4.64
N ARG A 206 -72.06 -8.39 3.42
CA ARG A 206 -71.37 -9.05 2.29
C ARG A 206 -70.09 -8.33 1.91
N SER A 207 -70.09 -6.99 1.95
CA SER A 207 -68.88 -6.21 1.72
C SER A 207 -67.82 -6.54 2.77
N ALA A 208 -68.18 -6.71 4.04
CA ALA A 208 -67.26 -7.09 5.11
C ALA A 208 -66.62 -8.48 4.86
N GLU A 209 -67.42 -9.50 4.51
CA GLU A 209 -66.92 -10.85 4.18
C GLU A 209 -66.00 -10.85 2.94
N ASN A 210 -66.25 -9.98 1.95
CA ASN A 210 -65.40 -9.88 0.76
C ASN A 210 -64.02 -9.25 1.03
N PHE A 211 -63.95 -8.25 1.91
CA PHE A 211 -62.68 -7.59 2.25
C PHE A 211 -61.84 -8.43 3.23
N MET A 212 -62.47 -9.28 4.04
CA MET A 212 -61.83 -10.23 4.95
C MET A 212 -62.48 -11.61 4.85
N ALA A 213 -61.91 -12.47 4.00
CA ALA A 213 -62.44 -13.80 3.70
C ALA A 213 -62.50 -14.77 4.90
N ASP A 214 -61.77 -14.48 5.98
CA ASP A 214 -61.73 -15.31 7.19
C ASP A 214 -62.96 -15.12 8.09
N ILE A 215 -63.83 -14.14 7.80
CA ILE A 215 -65.02 -13.84 8.61
C ILE A 215 -66.26 -14.45 7.92
N THR A 216 -67.06 -15.23 8.66
CA THR A 216 -68.35 -15.76 8.20
C THR A 216 -69.49 -15.31 9.12
N ILE A 217 -70.30 -14.36 8.65
CA ILE A 217 -71.33 -13.68 9.44
C ILE A 217 -72.72 -14.24 9.12
N LEU A 218 -73.00 -14.46 7.84
CA LEU A 218 -74.35 -14.80 7.33
C LEU A 218 -74.80 -16.25 7.60
N ASN A 219 -73.89 -17.13 8.04
CA ASN A 219 -74.17 -18.56 8.28
C ASN A 219 -74.60 -18.90 9.73
N SER A 220 -74.79 -17.90 10.59
CA SER A 220 -75.19 -18.12 12.00
C SER A 220 -76.64 -18.58 12.14
N ARG A 221 -76.94 -19.34 13.21
CA ARG A 221 -78.30 -19.82 13.52
C ARG A 221 -79.28 -18.65 13.68
N GLU A 222 -78.81 -17.56 14.26
CA GLU A 222 -79.58 -16.34 14.51
C GLU A 222 -79.89 -15.62 13.19
N ALA A 223 -78.95 -15.57 12.24
CA ALA A 223 -79.20 -15.01 10.91
C ALA A 223 -80.31 -15.76 10.16
N LEU A 224 -80.44 -17.08 10.37
CA LEU A 224 -81.53 -17.87 9.80
C LEU A 224 -82.90 -17.44 10.37
N VAL A 225 -82.99 -17.17 11.67
CA VAL A 225 -84.21 -16.67 12.32
C VAL A 225 -84.56 -15.26 11.83
N LEU A 226 -83.57 -14.39 11.67
CA LEU A 226 -83.76 -13.05 11.12
C LEU A 226 -84.27 -13.12 9.66
N ASN A 227 -83.71 -14.00 8.84
CA ASN A 227 -84.17 -14.22 7.46
C ASN A 227 -85.60 -14.76 7.40
N LYS A 228 -85.98 -15.67 8.29
CA LYS A 228 -87.37 -16.18 8.38
C LYS A 228 -88.36 -15.03 8.62
N TRP A 229 -88.06 -14.12 9.55
CA TRP A 229 -88.93 -12.97 9.83
C TRP A 229 -88.89 -11.91 8.72
N ARG A 230 -87.74 -11.74 8.07
CA ARG A 230 -87.61 -10.88 6.89
C ARG A 230 -88.57 -11.30 5.78
N GLU A 231 -88.65 -12.59 5.47
CA GLU A 231 -89.58 -13.12 4.46
C GLU A 231 -91.05 -12.85 4.83
N GLN A 232 -91.41 -13.01 6.10
CA GLN A 232 -92.77 -12.74 6.59
C GLN A 232 -93.13 -11.25 6.49
N VAL A 233 -92.20 -10.35 6.83
CA VAL A 233 -92.40 -8.90 6.70
C VAL A 233 -92.54 -8.49 5.24
N LEU A 234 -91.76 -9.07 4.33
CA LEU A 234 -91.83 -8.78 2.88
C LEU A 234 -93.18 -9.17 2.26
N ILE A 235 -93.82 -10.23 2.78
CA ILE A 235 -95.18 -10.65 2.41
C ILE A 235 -96.25 -9.78 3.12
N ASN A 236 -95.86 -9.07 4.19
CA ASN A 236 -96.65 -8.15 5.01
C ASN A 236 -97.96 -8.75 5.54
N SER A 237 -97.93 -10.04 5.89
CA SER A 237 -99.02 -10.76 6.55
C SER A 237 -98.45 -11.66 7.66
N SER A 238 -99.11 -11.72 8.82
CA SER A 238 -98.69 -12.57 9.93
C SER A 238 -99.69 -13.70 10.19
N GLU A 239 -99.28 -14.97 10.09
CA GLU A 239 -100.10 -16.16 10.45
C GLU A 239 -99.83 -16.66 11.89
N THR A 240 -99.13 -15.90 12.72
CA THR A 240 -98.61 -16.40 14.02
C THR A 240 -99.66 -16.39 15.13
N THR A 241 -99.93 -17.57 15.72
CA THR A 241 -100.90 -17.79 16.81
C THR A 241 -100.41 -17.38 18.20
N SER A 242 -99.09 -17.35 18.44
CA SER A 242 -98.46 -16.94 19.71
C SER A 242 -97.51 -15.75 19.51
N ARG A 243 -98.07 -14.53 19.62
CA ARG A 243 -97.32 -13.29 19.35
C ARG A 243 -96.27 -12.97 20.42
N GLU A 244 -96.51 -13.34 21.68
CA GLU A 244 -95.55 -13.06 22.77
C GLU A 244 -94.30 -13.96 22.70
N GLU A 245 -94.47 -15.24 22.38
CA GLU A 245 -93.33 -16.17 22.21
C GLU A 245 -92.52 -15.83 20.97
N ALA A 246 -93.18 -15.50 19.85
CA ALA A 246 -92.54 -15.03 18.63
C ALA A 246 -91.71 -13.76 18.84
N LEU A 247 -92.25 -12.81 19.63
CA LEU A 247 -91.55 -11.58 19.97
C LEU A 247 -90.32 -11.85 20.86
N ALA A 248 -90.43 -12.77 21.82
CA ALA A 248 -89.32 -13.17 22.68
C ALA A 248 -88.21 -13.91 21.91
N GLU A 249 -88.58 -14.85 21.03
CA GLU A 249 -87.64 -15.58 20.17
C GLU A 249 -86.89 -14.64 19.24
N TYR A 250 -87.61 -13.76 18.53
CA TYR A 250 -86.99 -12.79 17.64
C TYR A 250 -86.09 -11.79 18.39
N TYR A 251 -86.53 -11.31 19.57
CA TYR A 251 -85.72 -10.42 20.40
C TYR A 251 -84.41 -11.07 20.86
N GLN A 252 -84.47 -12.32 21.29
CA GLN A 252 -83.28 -13.06 21.69
C GLN A 252 -82.32 -13.29 20.51
N SER A 253 -82.85 -13.68 19.34
CA SER A 253 -82.02 -13.88 18.14
C SER A 253 -81.37 -12.58 17.65
N VAL A 254 -82.10 -11.47 17.61
CA VAL A 254 -81.54 -10.15 17.22
C VAL A 254 -80.46 -9.71 18.21
N ASN A 255 -80.68 -9.91 19.51
CA ASN A 255 -79.68 -9.56 20.53
C ASN A 255 -78.39 -10.38 20.37
N THR A 256 -78.50 -11.70 20.25
CA THR A 256 -77.33 -12.57 20.05
C THR A 256 -76.60 -12.23 18.75
N PHE A 257 -77.33 -12.02 17.65
CA PHE A 257 -76.73 -11.64 16.37
C PHE A 257 -76.00 -10.29 16.45
N THR A 258 -76.62 -9.27 17.03
CA THR A 258 -76.01 -7.95 17.20
C THR A 258 -74.81 -7.99 18.15
N ASN A 259 -74.86 -8.80 19.21
CA ASN A 259 -73.75 -8.97 20.14
C ASN A 259 -72.56 -9.66 19.45
N ASN A 260 -72.79 -10.65 18.58
CA ASN A 260 -71.73 -11.30 17.80
C ASN A 260 -71.07 -10.29 16.83
N LEU A 261 -71.86 -9.43 16.19
CA LEU A 261 -71.31 -8.35 15.36
C LEU A 261 -70.50 -7.33 16.18
N GLN A 262 -70.94 -7.01 17.40
CA GLN A 262 -70.21 -6.14 18.33
C GLN A 262 -68.91 -6.77 18.83
N LEU A 263 -68.86 -8.10 19.05
CA LEU A 263 -67.62 -8.80 19.37
C LEU A 263 -66.63 -8.76 18.20
N LEU A 264 -67.12 -8.99 16.98
CA LEU A 264 -66.30 -8.85 15.77
C LEU A 264 -65.77 -7.42 15.60
N GLN A 265 -66.62 -6.42 15.89
CA GLN A 265 -66.21 -5.01 15.90
C GLN A 265 -65.08 -4.77 16.91
N ASP A 266 -65.17 -5.30 18.13
CA ASP A 266 -64.16 -5.16 19.18
C ASP A 266 -62.82 -5.86 18.79
N ASP A 267 -62.90 -7.03 18.16
CA ASP A 267 -61.72 -7.77 17.67
C ASP A 267 -61.00 -7.03 16.53
N LEU A 268 -61.77 -6.52 15.55
CA LEU A 268 -61.24 -5.69 14.46
C LEU A 268 -60.59 -4.42 15.00
N GLN A 269 -61.20 -3.80 16.01
CA GLN A 269 -60.65 -2.62 16.67
C GLN A 269 -59.29 -2.90 17.31
N GLN A 270 -59.13 -4.03 18.00
CA GLN A 270 -57.83 -4.41 18.58
C GLN A 270 -56.79 -4.73 17.51
N ALA A 271 -57.18 -5.38 16.42
CA ALA A 271 -56.28 -5.69 15.31
C ALA A 271 -55.71 -4.42 14.68
N VAL A 272 -56.57 -3.42 14.42
CA VAL A 272 -56.16 -2.12 13.86
C VAL A 272 -55.15 -1.40 14.79
N ILE A 273 -55.40 -1.37 16.11
CA ILE A 273 -54.49 -0.73 17.08
C ILE A 273 -53.11 -1.40 17.04
N ARG A 274 -53.06 -2.73 17.06
CA ARG A 274 -51.79 -3.47 17.06
C ARG A 274 -50.97 -3.19 15.80
N THR A 275 -51.60 -3.21 14.63
CA THR A 275 -50.92 -2.92 13.36
C THR A 275 -50.39 -1.49 13.30
N VAL A 276 -51.16 -0.50 13.77
CA VAL A 276 -50.73 0.91 13.81
C VAL A 276 -49.59 1.12 14.81
N ASP A 277 -49.66 0.52 16.00
CA ASP A 277 -48.59 0.60 17.02
C ASP A 277 -47.27 -0.01 16.52
N GLU A 278 -47.34 -1.13 15.79
CA GLU A 278 -46.17 -1.76 15.16
C GLU A 278 -45.56 -0.85 14.09
N GLU A 279 -46.36 -0.30 13.17
CA GLU A 279 -45.87 0.65 12.15
C GLU A 279 -45.26 1.91 12.81
N MET A 280 -45.88 2.42 13.88
CA MET A 280 -45.42 3.57 14.65
C MET A 280 -44.08 3.32 15.35
N SER A 281 -43.91 2.13 15.94
CA SER A 281 -42.67 1.75 16.62
C SER A 281 -41.51 1.63 15.64
N ASN A 282 -41.76 1.04 14.46
CA ASN A 282 -40.79 0.94 13.37
C ASN A 282 -40.41 2.33 12.83
N ALA A 283 -41.39 3.21 12.62
CA ALA A 283 -41.15 4.58 12.20
C ALA A 283 -40.28 5.36 13.21
N ARG A 284 -40.56 5.23 14.53
CA ARG A 284 -39.73 5.83 15.59
C ARG A 284 -38.30 5.32 15.60
N LEU A 285 -38.11 4.00 15.47
CA LEU A 285 -36.78 3.40 15.46
C LEU A 285 -35.96 3.88 14.26
N ILE A 286 -36.57 3.92 13.07
CA ILE A 286 -35.92 4.42 11.84
C ILE A 286 -35.58 5.92 11.95
N GLN A 287 -36.48 6.74 12.51
CA GLN A 287 -36.24 8.16 12.74
C GLN A 287 -35.09 8.37 13.73
N THR A 288 -35.07 7.65 14.84
CA THR A 288 -34.02 7.74 15.87
C THR A 288 -32.64 7.37 15.31
N ILE A 289 -32.56 6.29 14.53
CA ILE A 289 -31.32 5.89 13.84
C ILE A 289 -30.88 6.96 12.83
N SER A 290 -31.81 7.52 12.07
CA SER A 290 -31.52 8.56 11.06
C SER A 290 -30.98 9.84 11.71
N ILE A 291 -31.55 10.27 12.83
CA ILE A 291 -31.06 11.41 13.63
C ILE A 291 -29.65 11.12 14.15
N GLY A 292 -29.41 9.92 14.70
CA GLY A 292 -28.09 9.51 15.20
C GLY A 292 -27.01 9.51 14.11
N LEU A 293 -27.35 9.06 12.90
CA LEU A 293 -26.43 9.06 11.75
C LEU A 293 -26.04 10.49 11.33
N VAL A 294 -27.00 11.41 11.26
CA VAL A 294 -26.74 12.81 10.92
C VAL A 294 -25.83 13.48 11.95
N LEU A 295 -26.07 13.24 13.25
CA LEU A 295 -25.21 13.76 14.33
C LEU A 295 -23.78 13.21 14.25
N LEU A 296 -23.62 11.92 13.94
CA LEU A 296 -22.30 11.31 13.75
C LEU A 296 -21.53 11.94 12.58
N ILE A 297 -22.19 12.14 11.43
CA ILE A 297 -21.58 12.79 10.26
C ILE A 297 -21.21 14.24 10.56
N ALA A 298 -22.08 14.97 11.27
CA ALA A 298 -21.83 16.34 11.69
C ALA A 298 -20.61 16.45 12.63
N LEU A 299 -20.35 15.43 13.47
CA LEU A 299 -19.21 15.40 14.39
C LEU A 299 -17.90 15.00 13.71
N ILE A 300 -17.94 14.08 12.73
CA ILE A 300 -16.75 13.62 12.00
C ILE A 300 -16.25 14.66 10.98
N SER A 301 -17.16 15.40 10.33
CA SER A 301 -16.85 16.39 9.30
C SER A 301 -15.80 17.45 9.72
N PRO A 302 -15.94 18.16 10.87
CA PRO A 302 -14.93 19.14 11.30
C PRO A 302 -13.59 18.50 11.67
N PHE A 303 -13.58 17.27 12.19
CA PHE A 303 -12.33 16.56 12.50
C PHE A 303 -11.54 16.22 11.23
N LEU A 304 -12.22 15.74 10.18
CA LEU A 304 -11.60 15.49 8.88
C LEU A 304 -11.01 16.77 8.26
N LEU A 305 -11.76 17.87 8.31
CA LEU A 305 -11.27 19.17 7.81
C LEU A 305 -10.04 19.66 8.57
N LEU A 306 -10.03 19.51 9.90
CA LEU A 306 -8.91 19.89 10.76
C LEU A 306 -7.67 19.03 10.50
N LEU A 307 -7.86 17.71 10.31
CA LEU A 307 -6.77 16.78 10.02
C LEU A 307 -6.12 17.06 8.66
N VAL A 308 -6.92 17.32 7.62
CA VAL A 308 -6.42 17.69 6.29
C VAL A 308 -5.73 19.05 6.31
N HIS A 309 -6.26 20.03 7.05
CA HIS A 309 -5.63 21.34 7.22
C HIS A 309 -4.23 21.19 7.85
N ASN A 310 -4.13 20.44 8.95
CA ASN A 310 -2.86 20.17 9.62
C ASN A 310 -1.87 19.39 8.73
N ALA A 311 -2.34 18.42 7.96
CA ALA A 311 -1.51 17.70 6.99
C ALA A 311 -0.99 18.63 5.87
N THR A 312 -1.80 19.59 5.43
CA THR A 312 -1.40 20.54 4.37
C THR A 312 -0.33 21.52 4.87
N ILE A 313 -0.49 22.04 6.10
CA ILE A 313 0.49 22.93 6.74
C ILE A 313 1.84 22.21 6.88
N THR A 314 1.84 20.97 7.38
CA THR A 314 3.08 20.20 7.55
C THR A 314 3.80 19.91 6.23
N ILE A 315 3.07 19.63 5.15
CA ILE A 315 3.65 19.46 3.81
C ILE A 315 4.28 20.77 3.29
N GLN A 316 3.65 21.92 3.53
CA GLN A 316 4.21 23.21 3.13
C GLN A 316 5.48 23.56 3.92
N ASP A 317 5.49 23.33 5.22
CA ASP A 317 6.69 23.51 6.05
C ASP A 317 7.84 22.63 5.57
N PHE A 318 7.56 21.36 5.25
CA PHE A 318 8.56 20.46 4.70
C PHE A 318 9.09 20.96 3.33
N SER A 319 8.22 21.48 2.47
CA SER A 319 8.62 22.06 1.17
C SER A 319 9.52 23.27 1.34
N THR A 320 9.21 24.19 2.26
CA THR A 320 10.05 25.37 2.51
C THR A 320 11.42 24.99 3.07
N GLN A 321 11.49 24.01 3.97
CA GLN A 321 12.76 23.48 4.50
C GLN A 321 13.63 22.86 3.40
N LEU A 322 13.02 22.10 2.46
CA LEU A 322 13.74 21.54 1.31
C LEU A 322 14.31 22.63 0.40
N VAL A 323 13.55 23.70 0.15
CA VAL A 323 14.02 24.83 -0.68
C VAL A 323 15.18 25.55 0.01
N ALA A 324 15.09 25.80 1.33
CA ALA A 324 16.16 26.43 2.10
C ALA A 324 17.46 25.62 2.05
N ARG A 325 17.40 24.30 2.27
CA ARG A 325 18.56 23.39 2.18
C ARG A 325 19.17 23.35 0.78
N THR A 326 18.33 23.41 -0.25
CA THR A 326 18.79 23.44 -1.65
C THR A 326 19.55 24.74 -1.95
N LEU A 327 19.09 25.87 -1.41
CA LEU A 327 19.77 27.17 -1.55
C LEU A 327 21.10 27.21 -0.79
N GLU A 328 21.16 26.66 0.42
CA GLU A 328 22.41 26.52 1.19
C GLU A 328 23.46 25.73 0.41
N LEU A 329 23.10 24.56 -0.11
CA LEU A 329 23.99 23.74 -0.93
C LEU A 329 24.47 24.47 -2.18
N ARG A 330 23.60 25.27 -2.83
CA ARG A 330 23.99 26.08 -3.99
C ARG A 330 24.99 27.16 -3.62
N CYS A 331 24.83 27.79 -2.45
CA CYS A 331 25.78 28.77 -1.93
C CYS A 331 27.15 28.14 -1.62
N GLU A 332 27.15 27.01 -0.92
CA GLU A 332 28.38 26.24 -0.60
C GLU A 332 29.11 25.78 -1.87
N LYS A 333 28.37 25.27 -2.86
CA LYS A 333 28.95 24.92 -4.16
C LYS A 333 29.58 26.14 -4.85
N GLY A 334 28.92 27.31 -4.79
CA GLY A 334 29.47 28.56 -5.32
C GLY A 334 30.73 29.04 -4.60
N LYS A 335 30.88 28.77 -3.29
CA LYS A 335 32.11 29.05 -2.54
C LYS A 335 33.24 28.11 -2.96
N ALA A 336 32.96 26.80 -3.03
CA ALA A 336 33.92 25.80 -3.47
C ALA A 336 34.44 26.09 -4.89
N ASP A 337 33.55 26.49 -5.80
CA ASP A 337 33.90 26.86 -7.17
C ASP A 337 34.83 28.07 -7.24
N ARG A 338 34.58 29.12 -6.44
CA ARG A 338 35.45 30.31 -6.38
C ARG A 338 36.84 29.97 -5.87
N LEU A 339 36.96 29.13 -4.84
CA LEU A 339 38.26 28.68 -4.33
C LEU A 339 39.04 27.92 -5.39
N LEU A 340 38.37 27.06 -6.16
CA LEU A 340 39.01 26.28 -7.21
C LEU A 340 39.55 27.17 -8.35
N TYR A 341 38.82 28.23 -8.73
CA TYR A 341 39.28 29.22 -9.72
C TYR A 341 40.42 30.12 -9.21
N GLN A 342 40.61 30.24 -7.89
CA GLN A 342 41.76 30.95 -7.32
C GLN A 342 43.04 30.11 -7.31
N MET A 343 42.93 28.78 -7.29
CA MET A 343 44.08 27.87 -7.24
C MET A 343 44.54 27.38 -8.62
N LEU A 344 43.65 27.34 -9.60
CA LEU A 344 43.92 26.79 -10.92
C LEU A 344 43.30 27.69 -12.01
N PRO A 345 43.87 27.72 -13.23
CA PRO A 345 43.34 28.54 -14.30
C PRO A 345 41.92 28.11 -14.71
N PRO A 346 41.03 29.04 -15.11
CA PRO A 346 39.63 28.71 -15.46
C PRO A 346 39.46 27.67 -16.57
N ALA A 347 40.39 27.60 -17.53
CA ALA A 347 40.39 26.57 -18.58
C ALA A 347 40.62 25.17 -17.98
N VAL A 348 41.60 25.04 -17.10
CA VAL A 348 41.96 23.80 -16.38
C VAL A 348 40.85 23.39 -15.41
N VAL A 349 40.29 24.34 -14.65
CA VAL A 349 39.17 24.08 -13.73
C VAL A 349 37.94 23.57 -14.47
N ARG A 350 37.62 24.12 -15.65
CA ARG A 350 36.51 23.61 -16.48
C ARG A 350 36.74 22.17 -16.93
N GLN A 351 37.97 21.83 -17.33
CA GLN A 351 38.34 20.46 -17.70
C GLN A 351 38.28 19.50 -16.50
N LEU A 352 38.78 19.90 -15.33
CA LEU A 352 38.72 19.12 -14.09
C LEU A 352 37.29 18.92 -13.58
N LYS A 353 36.44 19.95 -13.64
CA LYS A 353 34.99 19.82 -13.31
C LYS A 353 34.25 18.89 -14.26
N GLN A 354 34.69 18.80 -15.51
CA GLN A 354 34.19 17.84 -16.51
C GLN A 354 34.84 16.44 -16.36
N GLN A 355 35.61 16.20 -15.29
CA GLN A 355 36.36 14.96 -15.05
C GLN A 355 37.31 14.57 -16.18
N ARG A 356 37.72 15.54 -17.01
CA ARG A 356 38.71 15.31 -18.06
C ARG A 356 40.10 15.38 -17.44
N GLN A 357 40.98 14.45 -17.83
CA GLN A 357 42.40 14.62 -17.55
C GLN A 357 42.87 15.89 -18.25
N VAL A 358 43.70 16.67 -17.57
CA VAL A 358 44.32 17.88 -18.13
C VAL A 358 45.67 17.44 -18.68
N PRO A 359 45.79 17.12 -19.99
CA PRO A 359 47.06 16.70 -20.56
C PRO A 359 48.08 17.84 -20.47
N ALA A 360 49.36 17.49 -20.44
CA ALA A 360 50.41 18.48 -20.64
C ALA A 360 50.32 19.03 -22.08
N GLU A 361 50.33 20.35 -22.22
CA GLU A 361 50.26 21.05 -23.50
C GLU A 361 51.59 21.75 -23.80
N THR A 362 52.05 21.66 -25.04
CA THR A 362 53.20 22.39 -25.57
C THR A 362 52.76 23.73 -26.16
N PHE A 363 53.29 24.83 -25.65
CA PHE A 363 53.06 26.19 -26.14
C PHE A 363 54.28 26.66 -26.94
N ASP A 364 54.06 27.11 -28.17
CA ASP A 364 55.13 27.44 -29.11
C ASP A 364 55.84 28.76 -28.77
N SER A 365 55.10 29.71 -28.21
CA SER A 365 55.60 31.01 -27.81
C SER A 365 54.85 31.51 -26.58
N VAL A 366 55.58 31.71 -25.49
CA VAL A 366 55.10 32.36 -24.26
C VAL A 366 56.14 33.35 -23.77
N THR A 367 55.71 34.39 -23.07
CA THR A 367 56.62 35.32 -22.38
C THR A 367 56.55 35.09 -20.89
N ILE A 368 57.72 34.89 -20.28
CA ILE A 368 57.87 34.62 -18.85
C ILE A 368 58.55 35.81 -18.19
N PHE A 369 57.96 36.27 -17.10
CA PHE A 369 58.50 37.25 -16.17
C PHE A 369 59.04 36.54 -14.92
N PHE A 370 60.26 36.89 -14.55
CA PHE A 370 60.85 36.58 -13.26
C PHE A 370 61.25 37.88 -12.58
N SER A 371 60.90 38.01 -11.30
CA SER A 371 61.51 39.02 -10.44
C SER A 371 62.09 38.44 -9.18
N ASP A 372 63.17 39.04 -8.69
CA ASP A 372 63.79 38.72 -7.41
C ASP A 372 64.03 39.99 -6.60
N ILE A 373 64.04 39.86 -5.27
CA ILE A 373 64.25 40.98 -4.35
C ILE A 373 65.74 41.17 -4.11
N VAL A 374 66.26 42.36 -4.42
CA VAL A 374 67.68 42.67 -4.25
C VAL A 374 68.03 42.70 -2.76
N GLY A 375 68.95 41.82 -2.35
CA GLY A 375 69.44 41.77 -0.98
C GLY A 375 68.46 41.12 0.01
N PHE A 376 67.49 40.33 -0.46
CA PHE A 376 66.55 39.61 0.39
C PHE A 376 67.23 38.76 1.47
N THR A 377 68.31 38.04 1.14
CA THR A 377 69.06 37.23 2.11
C THR A 377 69.52 38.07 3.30
N TYR A 378 70.02 39.28 3.04
CA TYR A 378 70.40 40.21 4.10
C TYR A 378 69.18 40.67 4.89
N ILE A 379 68.11 41.14 4.21
CA ILE A 379 66.88 41.62 4.86
C ILE A 379 66.28 40.53 5.76
N SER A 380 66.26 39.27 5.29
CA SER A 380 65.77 38.13 6.05
C SER A 380 66.63 37.76 7.25
N ALA A 381 67.96 37.96 7.17
CA ALA A 381 68.89 37.69 8.26
C ALA A 381 68.79 38.72 9.41
N VAL A 382 68.41 39.96 9.11
CA VAL A 382 68.28 41.06 10.09
C VAL A 382 66.85 41.33 10.57
N SER A 383 65.87 40.55 10.12
CA SER A 383 64.44 40.73 10.44
C SER A 383 63.85 39.47 11.07
N SER A 384 62.79 39.61 11.86
CA SER A 384 62.08 38.43 12.37
C SER A 384 61.29 37.72 11.25
N ALA A 385 61.08 36.41 11.39
CA ALA A 385 60.32 35.64 10.41
C ALA A 385 58.91 36.22 10.15
N MET A 386 58.25 36.77 11.18
CA MET A 386 56.93 37.40 11.04
C MET A 386 56.99 38.71 10.23
N GLU A 387 58.03 39.52 10.43
CA GLU A 387 58.25 40.76 9.68
C GLU A 387 58.58 40.49 8.22
N VAL A 388 59.38 39.46 7.93
CA VAL A 388 59.68 39.01 6.55
C VAL A 388 58.40 38.54 5.85
N VAL A 389 57.59 37.70 6.51
CA VAL A 389 56.31 37.23 5.96
C VAL A 389 55.34 38.39 5.74
N THR A 390 55.28 39.37 6.64
CA THR A 390 54.42 40.54 6.51
C THR A 390 54.86 41.44 5.34
N MET A 391 56.18 41.63 5.18
CA MET A 391 56.76 42.35 4.05
C MET A 391 56.42 41.67 2.72
N LEU A 392 56.69 40.36 2.60
CA LEU A 392 56.38 39.58 1.40
C LEU A 392 54.89 39.59 1.06
N ASN A 393 54.01 39.40 2.05
CA ASN A 393 52.56 39.47 1.82
C ASN A 393 52.10 40.85 1.35
N THR A 394 52.72 41.93 1.84
CA THR A 394 52.37 43.29 1.41
C THR A 394 52.86 43.57 -0.01
N LEU A 395 54.08 43.13 -0.33
CA LEU A 395 54.64 43.22 -1.68
C LEU A 395 53.83 42.39 -2.69
N TYR A 396 53.53 41.13 -2.37
CA TYR A 396 52.75 40.27 -3.26
C TYR A 396 51.30 40.72 -3.40
N ARG A 397 50.69 41.37 -2.39
CA ARG A 397 49.38 42.02 -2.58
C ARG A 397 49.42 43.16 -3.60
N LEU A 398 50.50 43.96 -3.59
CA LEU A 398 50.71 44.99 -4.59
C LEU A 398 50.85 44.35 -5.98
N PHE A 399 51.68 43.31 -6.10
CA PHE A 399 51.87 42.62 -7.38
C PHE A 399 50.58 41.98 -7.87
N ASP A 400 49.89 41.24 -7.01
CA ASP A 400 48.61 40.59 -7.29
C ASP A 400 47.55 41.63 -7.74
N SER A 401 47.58 42.86 -7.22
CA SER A 401 46.67 43.94 -7.66
C SER A 401 47.00 44.51 -9.05
N ILE A 402 48.27 44.49 -9.46
CA ILE A 402 48.73 44.98 -10.77
C ILE A 402 48.48 43.92 -11.84
N ILE A 403 48.82 42.65 -11.58
CA ILE A 403 48.65 41.57 -12.56
C ILE A 403 47.19 41.34 -12.95
N LEU A 404 46.22 41.65 -12.08
CA LEU A 404 44.79 41.53 -12.38
C LEU A 404 44.33 42.42 -13.55
N LYS A 405 45.12 43.43 -13.93
CA LYS A 405 44.84 44.34 -15.05
C LYS A 405 45.30 43.79 -16.40
N TYR A 406 46.15 42.76 -16.41
CA TYR A 406 46.82 42.22 -17.58
C TYR A 406 46.41 40.77 -17.84
N ASP A 407 46.53 40.32 -19.09
CA ASP A 407 46.27 38.91 -19.47
C ASP A 407 47.48 38.05 -19.10
N VAL A 408 47.63 37.79 -17.80
CA VAL A 408 48.77 37.07 -17.24
C VAL A 408 48.33 36.04 -16.19
N TYR A 409 49.09 34.96 -16.10
CA TYR A 409 48.87 33.89 -15.12
C TYR A 409 50.02 33.84 -14.11
N LYS A 410 49.68 33.80 -12.82
CA LYS A 410 50.64 33.66 -11.72
C LYS A 410 51.04 32.20 -11.54
N VAL A 411 52.33 31.93 -11.58
CA VAL A 411 52.91 30.59 -11.36
C VAL A 411 53.36 30.47 -9.90
N GLU A 412 53.50 29.24 -9.39
CA GLU A 412 54.04 29.02 -8.04
C GLU A 412 55.42 29.67 -7.87
N THR A 413 55.56 30.47 -6.82
CA THR A 413 56.79 31.20 -6.47
C THR A 413 57.76 30.29 -5.71
N ILE A 414 59.06 30.40 -6.00
CA ILE A 414 60.13 29.71 -5.27
C ILE A 414 60.87 30.76 -4.44
N GLY A 415 60.69 30.75 -3.13
CA GLY A 415 61.34 31.72 -2.23
C GLY A 415 60.80 33.14 -2.40
N ASP A 416 61.72 34.08 -2.62
CA ASP A 416 61.51 35.51 -2.89
C ASP A 416 61.27 35.83 -4.39
N ALA A 417 61.38 34.83 -5.25
CA ALA A 417 61.15 35.01 -6.69
C ALA A 417 59.65 35.01 -7.03
N TYR A 418 59.21 36.02 -7.77
CA TYR A 418 57.84 36.14 -8.29
C TYR A 418 57.81 35.81 -9.79
N MET A 419 56.99 34.83 -10.17
CA MET A 419 56.92 34.31 -11.53
C MET A 419 55.53 34.51 -12.15
N VAL A 420 55.51 35.12 -13.33
CA VAL A 420 54.28 35.40 -14.08
C VAL A 420 54.50 35.04 -15.55
N VAL A 421 53.46 34.57 -16.23
CA VAL A 421 53.53 34.15 -17.63
C VAL A 421 52.34 34.65 -18.42
N SER A 422 52.55 34.96 -19.70
CA SER A 422 51.50 35.29 -20.66
C SER A 422 51.63 34.42 -21.91
N GLY A 423 50.52 34.16 -22.60
CA GLY A 423 50.44 33.21 -23.72
C GLY A 423 50.08 31.78 -23.32
N LEU A 424 49.88 31.52 -22.02
CA LEU A 424 49.31 30.30 -21.47
C LEU A 424 48.49 30.60 -20.19
N PRO A 425 47.50 29.78 -19.82
CA PRO A 425 47.00 28.60 -20.53
C PRO A 425 46.20 28.93 -21.81
N GLN A 426 45.85 30.20 -22.02
CA GLN A 426 45.20 30.67 -23.25
C GLN A 426 46.23 31.38 -24.13
N ARG A 427 46.31 30.98 -25.40
CA ARG A 427 47.19 31.61 -26.39
C ARG A 427 46.61 32.96 -26.81
N ASN A 428 47.43 34.00 -26.79
CA ASN A 428 47.03 35.37 -27.15
C ASN A 428 47.87 35.95 -28.32
N GLY A 429 48.49 35.10 -29.14
CA GLY A 429 49.36 35.53 -30.25
C GLY A 429 50.60 36.25 -29.75
N ASP A 430 51.17 37.19 -30.51
CA ASP A 430 52.37 37.92 -30.09
C ASP A 430 52.13 38.87 -28.89
N ASN A 431 50.86 39.14 -28.53
CA ASN A 431 50.49 40.02 -27.42
C ASN A 431 51.00 39.53 -26.05
N HIS A 432 51.39 38.25 -25.90
CA HIS A 432 51.98 37.77 -24.64
C HIS A 432 53.20 38.60 -24.22
N ALA A 433 53.99 39.08 -25.18
CA ALA A 433 55.17 39.88 -24.90
C ALA A 433 54.81 41.29 -24.46
N SER A 434 53.79 41.91 -25.08
CA SER A 434 53.33 43.25 -24.69
C SER A 434 52.69 43.27 -23.31
N GLU A 435 51.86 42.28 -22.98
CA GLU A 435 51.20 42.17 -21.67
C GLU A 435 52.25 42.09 -20.54
N ILE A 436 53.27 41.24 -20.70
CA ILE A 436 54.35 41.10 -19.73
C ILE A 436 55.23 42.36 -19.69
N ALA A 437 55.55 42.96 -20.83
CA ALA A 437 56.37 44.16 -20.89
C ALA A 437 55.67 45.36 -20.20
N MET A 438 54.37 45.57 -20.44
CA MET A 438 53.58 46.61 -19.79
C MET A 438 53.41 46.35 -18.29
N MET A 439 53.08 45.11 -17.91
CA MET A 439 53.02 44.69 -16.50
C MET A 439 54.35 44.94 -15.80
N SER A 440 55.48 44.62 -16.42
CA SER A 440 56.82 44.81 -15.84
C SER A 440 57.13 46.29 -15.58
N LEU A 441 56.73 47.18 -16.50
CA LEU A 441 56.89 48.62 -16.34
C LEU A 441 56.01 49.17 -15.20
N GLU A 442 54.74 48.73 -15.11
CA GLU A 442 53.84 49.14 -14.02
C GLU A 442 54.28 48.59 -12.66
N LEU A 443 54.80 47.35 -12.61
CA LEU A 443 55.37 46.77 -11.38
C LEU A 443 56.58 47.57 -10.90
N LEU A 444 57.52 47.91 -11.78
CA LEU A 444 58.67 48.74 -11.38
C LEU A 444 58.24 50.14 -10.90
N CYS A 445 57.25 50.75 -11.55
CA CYS A 445 56.69 52.03 -11.09
C CYS A 445 56.03 51.91 -9.71
N GLY A 446 55.25 50.85 -9.48
CA GLY A 446 54.59 50.60 -8.19
C GLY A 446 55.56 50.32 -7.03
N ILE A 447 56.73 49.74 -7.33
CA ILE A 447 57.76 49.42 -6.33
C ILE A 447 58.62 50.63 -5.97
N SER A 448 58.76 51.60 -6.87
CA SER A 448 59.63 52.78 -6.69
C SER A 448 59.32 53.60 -5.42
N GLY A 449 58.16 53.40 -4.77
CA GLY A 449 57.78 54.00 -3.48
C GLY A 449 57.52 53.00 -2.35
N PHE A 450 57.87 51.71 -2.51
CA PHE A 450 57.59 50.67 -1.51
C PHE A 450 58.64 50.70 -0.39
N ILE A 451 58.24 51.19 0.79
CA ILE A 451 59.06 51.21 2.00
C ILE A 451 58.84 49.91 2.78
N ILE A 452 59.94 49.28 3.22
CA ILE A 452 59.87 48.07 4.05
C ILE A 452 59.18 48.43 5.39
N PRO A 453 58.06 47.77 5.78
CA PRO A 453 57.26 48.17 6.95
C PRO A 453 58.04 48.27 8.27
N HIS A 454 59.03 47.40 8.46
CA HIS A 454 59.89 47.32 9.64
C HIS A 454 61.25 48.04 9.45
N MET A 455 61.60 48.49 8.24
CA MET A 455 62.83 49.24 7.92
C MET A 455 62.52 50.49 7.10
N ARG A 456 62.07 51.55 7.79
CA ARG A 456 61.52 52.76 7.16
C ARG A 456 62.49 53.56 6.28
N ASN A 457 63.80 53.32 6.40
CA ASN A 457 64.85 54.01 5.64
C ASN A 457 65.33 53.23 4.41
N ARG A 458 64.70 52.10 4.07
CA ARG A 458 65.10 51.26 2.95
C ARG A 458 63.90 50.94 2.07
N THR A 459 64.04 51.21 0.78
CA THR A 459 63.08 50.82 -0.24
C THR A 459 63.40 49.43 -0.76
N ILE A 460 62.37 48.71 -1.20
CA ILE A 460 62.58 47.44 -1.91
C ILE A 460 63.00 47.74 -3.33
N GLU A 461 64.06 47.08 -3.78
CA GLU A 461 64.46 47.04 -5.17
C GLU A 461 64.26 45.62 -5.70
N ILE A 462 63.81 45.51 -6.95
CA ILE A 462 63.70 44.23 -7.62
C ILE A 462 64.58 44.18 -8.86
N ARG A 463 65.06 42.99 -9.19
CA ARG A 463 65.56 42.65 -10.53
C ARG A 463 64.42 42.04 -11.33
N VAL A 464 64.38 42.34 -12.62
CA VAL A 464 63.37 41.78 -13.53
C VAL A 464 64.06 41.16 -14.73
N GLY A 465 63.72 39.92 -15.02
CA GLY A 465 64.12 39.18 -16.22
C GLY A 465 62.91 38.75 -17.03
N VAL A 466 62.96 39.01 -18.34
CA VAL A 466 61.92 38.62 -19.28
C VAL A 466 62.52 37.86 -20.46
N ASN A 467 61.94 36.70 -20.76
CA ASN A 467 62.31 35.91 -21.93
C ASN A 467 61.09 35.35 -22.65
N THR A 468 61.21 35.13 -23.94
CA THR A 468 60.16 34.57 -24.80
C THR A 468 60.65 33.34 -25.54
N GLY A 469 59.81 32.30 -25.56
CA GLY A 469 60.14 31.02 -26.20
C GLY A 469 59.11 29.93 -25.90
N PRO A 470 59.33 28.70 -26.41
CA PRO A 470 58.42 27.58 -26.22
C PRO A 470 58.49 27.01 -24.79
N CYS A 471 57.38 26.50 -24.27
CA CYS A 471 57.33 25.76 -23.00
C CYS A 471 56.25 24.69 -22.99
N VAL A 472 56.31 23.77 -22.02
CA VAL A 472 55.28 22.77 -21.75
C VAL A 472 54.59 23.12 -20.43
N ALA A 473 53.26 23.08 -20.36
CA ALA A 473 52.54 23.30 -19.11
C ALA A 473 51.51 22.20 -18.85
N GLY A 474 51.31 21.82 -17.58
CA GLY A 474 50.40 20.74 -17.20
C GLY A 474 50.12 20.70 -15.70
N VAL A 475 49.11 19.92 -15.30
CA VAL A 475 48.75 19.74 -13.89
C VAL A 475 49.57 18.59 -13.28
N VAL A 476 50.27 18.86 -12.19
CA VAL A 476 51.08 17.87 -11.44
C VAL A 476 50.43 17.61 -10.08
N GLY A 477 50.36 16.33 -9.69
CA GLY A 477 49.81 15.88 -8.42
C GLY A 477 48.29 15.60 -8.46
N THR A 478 47.87 14.54 -7.78
CA THR A 478 46.45 14.11 -7.72
C THR A 478 45.71 14.63 -6.49
N THR A 479 46.37 14.64 -5.33
CA THR A 479 45.79 15.11 -4.06
C THR A 479 45.86 16.63 -3.91
N MET A 480 46.91 17.25 -4.44
CA MET A 480 47.12 18.71 -4.42
C MET A 480 47.54 19.16 -5.83
N PRO A 481 46.58 19.34 -6.76
CA PRO A 481 46.89 19.63 -8.16
C PRO A 481 47.47 21.03 -8.32
N ARG A 482 48.59 21.13 -9.04
CA ARG A 482 49.30 22.39 -9.31
C ARG A 482 49.54 22.54 -10.80
N TYR A 483 49.31 23.72 -11.35
CA TYR A 483 49.61 23.98 -12.76
C TYR A 483 51.06 24.43 -12.91
N CYS A 484 51.90 23.53 -13.42
CA CYS A 484 53.36 23.70 -13.49
C CYS A 484 53.81 23.92 -14.94
N LEU A 485 54.87 24.70 -15.11
CA LEU A 485 55.53 24.95 -16.40
C LEU A 485 56.89 24.25 -16.42
N PHE A 486 57.27 23.74 -17.60
CA PHE A 486 58.53 23.09 -17.88
C PHE A 486 59.12 23.61 -19.20
N GLY A 487 60.44 23.71 -19.27
CA GLY A 487 61.15 24.08 -20.49
C GLY A 487 62.31 25.04 -20.26
N ASP A 488 63.19 25.11 -21.25
CA ASP A 488 64.39 25.92 -21.21
C ASP A 488 64.12 27.44 -21.22
N THR A 489 62.95 27.86 -21.74
CA THR A 489 62.48 29.25 -21.70
C THR A 489 62.39 29.81 -20.28
N ILE A 490 61.99 28.98 -19.30
CA ILE A 490 61.90 29.32 -17.87
C ILE A 490 63.30 29.59 -17.31
N ASN A 491 64.24 28.67 -17.61
CA ASN A 491 65.62 28.79 -17.17
C ASN A 491 66.26 30.06 -17.74
N THR A 492 66.03 30.34 -19.02
CA THR A 492 66.55 31.56 -19.68
C THR A 492 65.95 32.83 -19.07
N ALA A 493 64.65 32.85 -18.75
CA ALA A 493 64.01 33.98 -18.05
C ALA A 493 64.63 34.21 -16.65
N SER A 494 64.82 33.14 -15.88
CA SER A 494 65.53 33.21 -14.58
C SER A 494 66.99 33.69 -14.74
N ARG A 495 67.68 33.36 -15.84
CA ARG A 495 69.01 33.92 -16.13
C ARG A 495 68.98 35.41 -16.47
N MET A 496 67.97 35.88 -17.21
CA MET A 496 67.78 37.32 -17.44
C MET A 496 67.50 38.07 -16.12
N GLU A 497 66.81 37.45 -15.17
CA GLU A 497 66.64 38.07 -13.85
C GLU A 497 67.98 38.12 -13.11
N SER A 498 68.65 36.98 -12.93
CA SER A 498 69.87 36.88 -12.10
C SER A 498 71.06 37.69 -12.64
N THR A 499 71.12 37.91 -13.96
CA THR A 499 72.13 38.78 -14.60
C THR A 499 71.64 40.21 -14.78
N GLY A 500 70.42 40.53 -14.37
CA GLY A 500 69.81 41.85 -14.43
C GLY A 500 70.40 42.84 -13.41
N GLU A 501 70.12 44.12 -13.64
CA GLU A 501 70.48 45.21 -12.73
C GLU A 501 69.27 45.61 -11.88
N PRO A 502 69.47 46.07 -10.64
CA PRO A 502 68.38 46.58 -9.80
C PRO A 502 67.55 47.64 -10.55
N MET A 503 66.22 47.54 -10.41
CA MET A 503 65.25 48.49 -10.96
C MET A 503 65.28 48.62 -12.50
N LYS A 504 65.80 47.63 -13.22
CA LYS A 504 65.77 47.57 -14.68
C LYS A 504 65.14 46.27 -15.18
N ILE A 505 64.43 46.36 -16.30
CA ILE A 505 63.81 45.20 -16.97
C ILE A 505 64.78 44.65 -18.00
N HIS A 506 65.38 43.51 -17.69
CA HIS A 506 66.30 42.81 -18.58
C HIS A 506 65.52 41.90 -19.52
N VAL A 507 65.66 42.11 -20.83
CA VAL A 507 64.94 41.33 -21.85
C VAL A 507 65.91 40.59 -22.76
N SER A 508 65.55 39.37 -23.14
CA SER A 508 66.29 38.57 -24.11
C SER A 508 66.08 39.07 -25.56
N GLU A 509 66.95 38.63 -26.47
CA GLU A 509 66.81 38.89 -27.90
C GLU A 509 65.47 38.42 -28.47
N ASN A 510 65.00 37.24 -28.06
CA ASN A 510 63.70 36.71 -28.49
C ASN A 510 62.54 37.61 -28.08
N THR A 511 62.54 38.12 -26.84
CA THR A 511 61.50 39.04 -26.38
C THR A 511 61.56 40.35 -27.14
N LYS A 512 62.75 40.89 -27.37
CA LYS A 512 62.96 42.11 -28.17
C LYS A 512 62.42 41.94 -29.60
N ALA A 513 62.66 40.79 -30.23
CA ALA A 513 62.15 40.52 -31.58
C ALA A 513 60.62 40.52 -31.65
N VAL A 514 59.92 40.05 -30.61
CA VAL A 514 58.44 40.10 -30.54
C VAL A 514 57.95 41.52 -30.24
N LEU A 515 58.59 42.23 -29.32
CA LEU A 515 58.23 43.62 -28.99
C LEU A 515 58.44 44.60 -30.16
N ASP A 516 59.51 44.41 -30.94
CA ASP A 516 59.77 45.20 -32.15
C ASP A 516 58.68 45.02 -33.22
N LYS A 517 58.13 43.80 -33.34
CA LYS A 517 57.01 43.52 -34.27
C LYS A 517 55.73 44.23 -33.86
N LEU A 518 55.45 44.34 -32.56
CA LEU A 518 54.26 45.01 -32.04
C LEU A 518 54.40 46.54 -32.07
N GLY A 519 55.61 47.06 -31.94
CA GLY A 519 55.91 48.48 -31.90
C GLY A 519 55.56 49.14 -30.55
N GLY A 520 55.99 50.39 -30.36
CA GLY A 520 55.62 51.19 -29.18
C GLY A 520 56.52 51.06 -27.95
N PHE A 521 57.45 50.11 -27.90
CA PHE A 521 58.37 49.92 -26.76
C PHE A 521 59.74 50.60 -26.99
N LYS A 522 60.25 51.30 -25.98
CA LYS A 522 61.58 51.90 -25.97
C LYS A 522 62.58 50.90 -25.39
N ILE A 523 63.40 50.31 -26.25
CA ILE A 523 64.38 49.27 -25.87
C ILE A 523 65.81 49.77 -26.13
N LYS A 524 66.72 49.58 -25.18
CA LYS A 524 68.14 49.95 -25.28
C LYS A 524 69.02 48.71 -25.25
N ARG A 525 69.94 48.58 -26.21
CA ARG A 525 70.94 47.50 -26.23
C ARG A 525 71.83 47.56 -24.99
N ARG A 526 71.95 46.44 -24.27
CA ARG A 526 72.86 46.27 -23.12
C ARG A 526 74.25 45.85 -23.57
N GLY A 527 74.33 44.94 -24.54
CA GLY A 527 75.55 44.30 -25.03
C GLY A 527 75.48 42.78 -24.93
N THR A 528 76.58 42.11 -25.31
CA THR A 528 76.72 40.66 -25.18
C THR A 528 77.15 40.28 -23.77
N ILE A 529 76.36 39.46 -23.08
CA ILE A 529 76.65 38.95 -21.74
C ILE A 529 76.83 37.43 -21.77
N GLU A 530 77.69 36.90 -20.89
CA GLU A 530 77.84 35.46 -20.76
C GLU A 530 76.71 34.88 -19.89
N VAL A 531 75.84 34.09 -20.50
CA VAL A 531 74.70 33.46 -19.83
C VAL A 531 75.01 31.99 -19.61
N LYS A 532 75.05 31.58 -18.34
CA LYS A 532 75.37 30.20 -17.94
C LYS A 532 74.49 29.18 -18.66
N GLY A 533 75.12 28.31 -19.46
CA GLY A 533 74.45 27.27 -20.25
C GLY A 533 73.95 27.70 -21.63
N LYS A 534 74.07 28.99 -21.99
CA LYS A 534 73.70 29.56 -23.30
C LYS A 534 74.87 30.17 -24.07
N GLY A 535 76.00 30.42 -23.41
CA GLY A 535 77.14 31.10 -24.02
C GLY A 535 76.95 32.62 -24.03
N THR A 536 77.59 33.32 -24.96
CA THR A 536 77.44 34.76 -25.12
C THR A 536 76.12 35.09 -25.81
N MET A 537 75.26 35.83 -25.12
CA MET A 537 73.94 36.24 -25.63
C MET A 537 73.84 37.76 -25.69
N GLU A 538 73.30 38.28 -26.78
CA GLU A 538 72.94 39.68 -26.87
C GLU A 538 71.65 39.96 -26.09
N THR A 539 71.67 41.01 -25.27
CA THR A 539 70.52 41.34 -24.42
C THR A 539 70.23 42.83 -24.38
N PHE A 540 69.03 43.17 -23.89
CA PHE A 540 68.48 44.51 -23.99
C PHE A 540 67.81 44.96 -22.69
N TRP A 541 67.68 46.26 -22.51
CA TRP A 541 66.92 46.91 -21.44
C TRP A 541 65.61 47.44 -22.01
N LEU A 542 64.49 47.08 -21.40
CA LEU A 542 63.22 47.73 -21.67
C LEU A 542 63.10 49.00 -20.80
N LEU A 543 62.97 50.16 -21.43
CA LEU A 543 62.98 51.47 -20.76
C LEU A 543 61.58 52.10 -20.62
N GLY A 544 60.64 51.76 -21.50
CA GLY A 544 59.29 52.36 -21.46
C GLY A 544 58.43 52.01 -22.67
N HIS A 545 57.23 52.57 -22.72
CA HIS A 545 56.27 52.40 -23.82
C HIS A 545 55.60 53.74 -24.15
N ILE A 546 55.22 53.97 -25.40
CA ILE A 546 54.62 55.24 -25.87
C ILE A 546 53.34 55.59 -25.08
N SER A 547 52.50 54.62 -24.73
CA SER A 547 51.28 54.85 -23.92
C SER A 547 51.55 55.32 -22.49
N TYR A 548 52.79 55.26 -22.01
CA TYR A 548 53.20 55.58 -20.64
C TYR A 548 54.04 56.87 -20.56
N GLU A 549 54.08 57.70 -21.61
CA GLU A 549 54.90 58.92 -21.69
C GLU A 549 54.57 60.03 -20.65
N HIS A 550 53.58 59.81 -19.78
CA HIS A 550 53.18 60.71 -18.70
C HIS A 550 53.45 60.21 -17.27
N LEU A 551 54.00 59.01 -17.07
CA LEU A 551 54.40 58.55 -15.73
C LEU A 551 55.90 58.82 -15.50
N SER A 552 56.19 60.03 -15.03
CA SER A 552 57.45 60.27 -14.31
C SER A 552 57.39 59.59 -12.94
N PRO A 553 58.52 59.10 -12.38
CA PRO A 553 58.56 58.44 -11.06
C PRO A 553 57.94 59.29 -9.93
N ASP A 554 57.82 60.60 -10.12
CA ASP A 554 57.38 61.57 -9.11
C ASP A 554 55.85 61.75 -9.03
N THR A 555 55.05 61.11 -9.90
CA THR A 555 53.59 61.36 -9.97
C THR A 555 52.71 60.27 -9.35
N VAL A 556 53.28 59.21 -8.79
CA VAL A 556 52.51 58.07 -8.23
C VAL A 556 52.24 58.27 -6.74
N VAL A 557 51.04 58.70 -6.39
CA VAL A 557 50.56 58.74 -5.00
C VAL A 557 50.30 57.30 -4.51
N PRO A 558 50.81 56.87 -3.34
CA PRO A 558 50.56 55.53 -2.83
C PRO A 558 49.10 55.42 -2.35
N ILE A 559 48.24 54.75 -3.13
CA ILE A 559 46.90 54.37 -2.69
C ILE A 559 47.00 53.01 -1.98
N TYR A 560 47.43 53.01 -0.73
CA TYR A 560 47.22 51.89 0.19
C TYR A 560 46.59 52.38 1.49
N LYS A 561 45.25 52.27 1.60
CA LYS A 561 44.53 52.38 2.87
C LYS A 561 44.27 50.97 3.42
N PRO A 562 44.67 50.65 4.65
CA PRO A 562 44.33 49.36 5.26
C PRO A 562 42.91 49.46 5.85
N SER A 563 41.90 49.00 5.11
CA SER A 563 40.55 48.82 5.65
C SER A 563 40.19 47.35 5.63
N VAL A 564 40.36 46.69 6.79
CA VAL A 564 39.80 45.36 7.08
C VAL A 564 38.47 45.55 7.80
N PRO A 565 37.32 45.08 7.26
CA PRO A 565 36.08 45.07 8.01
C PRO A 565 36.13 43.97 9.09
N ARG A 566 36.03 44.36 10.36
CA ARG A 566 36.03 43.53 11.57
C ARG A 566 34.89 42.47 11.68
N LEU A 567 34.08 42.27 10.64
CA LEU A 567 32.92 41.36 10.71
C LEU A 567 33.23 39.89 10.39
N LEU A 568 34.31 39.58 9.67
CA LEU A 568 34.56 38.20 9.21
C LEU A 568 35.19 37.29 10.30
N HIS A 569 35.86 37.86 11.29
CA HIS A 569 36.53 37.08 12.36
C HIS A 569 35.57 36.66 13.49
N ARG A 570 34.36 37.25 13.58
CA ARG A 570 33.36 36.85 14.59
C ARG A 570 32.41 35.74 14.12
N LEU A 571 32.31 35.48 12.81
CA LEU A 571 31.43 34.44 12.28
C LEU A 571 32.10 33.06 12.20
N ILE A 572 33.43 32.97 12.27
CA ILE A 572 34.17 31.70 12.14
C ILE A 572 34.44 31.03 13.50
N VAL A 573 34.30 31.76 14.61
CA VAL A 573 34.69 31.29 15.96
C VAL A 573 33.50 30.86 16.83
N ALA A 574 32.25 31.07 16.38
CA ALA A 574 31.06 30.82 17.22
C ALA A 574 30.39 29.44 17.05
N GLU A 575 30.92 28.52 16.23
CA GLU A 575 30.24 27.23 15.98
C GLU A 575 31.15 26.03 16.19
N LYS A 576 31.65 25.90 17.43
CA LYS A 576 32.25 24.64 17.89
C LYS A 576 31.95 24.42 19.37
N GLU A 577 30.78 23.83 19.63
CA GLU A 577 30.58 22.79 20.66
C GLU A 577 29.15 22.24 20.58
N PRO A 578 29.00 20.90 20.60
CA PRO A 578 27.94 20.32 21.39
C PRO A 578 28.52 19.31 22.38
N THR A 579 28.52 19.67 23.65
CA THR A 579 28.73 18.76 24.78
C THR A 579 27.47 17.93 25.04
N THR A 580 27.64 16.61 24.92
CA THR A 580 27.02 15.53 25.71
C THR A 580 25.84 15.85 26.64
N ALA A 581 24.68 15.23 26.39
CA ALA A 581 23.85 14.58 27.41
C ALA A 581 22.68 13.74 26.81
N ILE A 582 22.66 12.45 27.19
CA ILE A 582 21.50 11.58 27.44
C ILE A 582 20.80 10.89 26.23
N GLY A 583 21.09 9.59 26.08
CA GLY A 583 20.09 8.53 26.27
C GLY A 583 19.15 8.18 25.10
N MET A 584 19.43 7.05 24.46
CA MET A 584 18.48 6.20 23.72
C MET A 584 17.75 6.81 22.51
N ALA A 585 18.42 6.84 21.36
CA ALA A 585 17.77 6.62 20.07
C ALA A 585 18.75 5.93 19.12
N ALA A 586 18.32 4.82 18.53
CA ALA A 586 19.13 4.00 17.63
C ALA A 586 19.72 4.85 16.49
N THR A 587 21.03 4.71 16.30
CA THR A 587 21.80 5.19 15.16
C THR A 587 21.17 4.69 13.85
N ILE A 588 20.47 5.58 13.14
CA ILE A 588 20.12 5.40 11.73
C ILE A 588 21.21 6.14 10.94
N GLU A 589 22.12 5.40 10.31
CA GLU A 589 23.09 5.98 9.38
C GLU A 589 22.36 6.73 8.24
N PRO A 590 22.85 7.90 7.80
CA PRO A 590 22.23 8.63 6.70
C PRO A 590 22.33 7.80 5.40
N VAL A 591 21.17 7.36 4.91
CA VAL A 591 21.01 6.62 3.65
C VAL A 591 21.58 7.45 2.50
N SER A 592 22.50 6.87 1.72
CA SER A 592 23.11 7.58 0.58
C SER A 592 22.03 7.94 -0.47
N PRO A 593 22.13 9.09 -1.16
CA PRO A 593 21.13 9.49 -2.16
C PRO A 593 20.96 8.46 -3.30
N ARG A 594 21.97 7.61 -3.51
CA ARG A 594 22.00 6.55 -4.53
C ARG A 594 21.24 5.29 -4.09
N GLU A 595 21.32 4.96 -2.81
CA GLU A 595 20.54 3.87 -2.20
C GLU A 595 19.04 4.19 -2.24
N LEU A 596 18.68 5.47 -2.10
CA LEU A 596 17.30 5.93 -2.21
C LEU A 596 16.68 5.66 -3.58
N GLU A 597 17.40 5.89 -4.69
CA GLU A 597 16.88 5.63 -6.03
C GLU A 597 16.75 4.13 -6.31
N CYS A 598 17.69 3.31 -5.84
CA CYS A 598 17.57 1.86 -5.90
C CYS A 598 16.31 1.39 -5.14
N ARG A 599 16.07 1.92 -3.93
CA ARG A 599 14.85 1.63 -3.16
C ARG A 599 13.59 2.06 -3.91
N LYS A 600 13.61 3.21 -4.60
CA LYS A 600 12.49 3.71 -5.40
C LYS A 600 12.10 2.74 -6.53
N ILE A 601 13.07 2.20 -7.26
CA ILE A 601 12.84 1.15 -8.28
C ILE A 601 12.10 -0.05 -7.69
N CYS A 602 12.50 -0.48 -6.50
CA CYS A 602 11.89 -1.61 -5.81
C CYS A 602 10.47 -1.27 -5.33
N VAL A 603 10.26 -0.07 -4.78
CA VAL A 603 8.95 0.42 -4.34
C VAL A 603 7.96 0.52 -5.49
N GLU A 604 8.37 1.06 -6.65
CA GLU A 604 7.52 1.11 -7.85
C GLU A 604 6.99 -0.27 -8.22
N ARG A 605 7.85 -1.30 -8.20
CA ARG A 605 7.46 -2.68 -8.49
C ARG A 605 6.48 -3.25 -7.47
N PHE A 606 6.68 -2.98 -6.18
CA PHE A 606 5.74 -3.38 -5.14
C PHE A 606 4.38 -2.71 -5.31
N VAL A 607 4.35 -1.42 -5.62
CA VAL A 607 3.10 -0.68 -5.87
C VAL A 607 2.36 -1.29 -7.05
N PHE A 608 3.04 -1.58 -8.16
CA PHE A 608 2.42 -2.27 -9.30
C PHE A 608 1.88 -3.66 -8.92
N ALA A 609 2.64 -4.45 -8.15
CA ALA A 609 2.17 -5.75 -7.68
C ALA A 609 0.90 -5.65 -6.82
N ILE A 610 0.83 -4.66 -5.94
CA ILE A 610 -0.36 -4.39 -5.11
C ILE A 610 -1.55 -3.98 -5.99
N LEU A 611 -1.35 -3.08 -6.95
CA LEU A 611 -2.40 -2.64 -7.87
C LEU A 611 -2.96 -3.81 -8.69
N TYR A 612 -2.09 -4.66 -9.25
CA TYR A 612 -2.53 -5.86 -9.95
C TYR A 612 -3.25 -6.85 -9.03
N SER A 613 -2.84 -6.95 -7.77
CA SER A 613 -3.49 -7.82 -6.79
C SER A 613 -4.91 -7.37 -6.48
N VAL A 614 -5.13 -6.05 -6.33
CA VAL A 614 -6.47 -5.45 -6.17
C VAL A 614 -7.31 -5.66 -7.43
N ALA A 615 -6.73 -5.48 -8.63
CA ALA A 615 -7.43 -5.74 -9.89
C ALA A 615 -7.85 -7.21 -10.03
N ILE A 616 -7.00 -8.17 -9.64
CA ILE A 616 -7.35 -9.59 -9.62
C ILE A 616 -8.48 -9.88 -8.62
N GLN A 617 -8.54 -9.22 -7.46
CA GLN A 617 -9.69 -9.40 -6.56
C GLN A 617 -11.00 -9.00 -7.22
N PHE A 618 -11.00 -7.92 -8.00
CA PHE A 618 -12.18 -7.49 -8.73
C PHE A 618 -12.59 -8.52 -9.80
N VAL A 619 -11.63 -9.10 -10.51
CA VAL A 619 -11.88 -10.19 -11.48
C VAL A 619 -12.45 -11.42 -10.77
N LEU A 620 -11.87 -11.84 -9.64
CA LEU A 620 -12.37 -12.97 -8.85
C LEU A 620 -13.77 -12.73 -8.29
N LEU A 621 -14.06 -11.51 -7.81
CA LEU A 621 -15.41 -11.10 -7.39
C LEU A 621 -16.39 -11.15 -8.56
N THR A 622 -15.99 -10.70 -9.74
CA THR A 622 -16.83 -10.73 -10.96
C THR A 622 -17.15 -12.17 -11.35
N VAL A 623 -16.16 -13.05 -11.36
CA VAL A 623 -16.33 -14.49 -11.63
C VAL A 623 -17.26 -15.13 -10.59
N PHE A 624 -17.10 -14.78 -9.32
CA PHE A 624 -17.95 -15.27 -8.25
C PHE A 624 -19.41 -14.84 -8.42
N LEU A 625 -19.68 -13.56 -8.67
CA LEU A 625 -21.04 -13.05 -8.90
C LEU A 625 -21.68 -13.70 -10.14
N LEU A 626 -20.89 -13.95 -11.18
CA LEU A 626 -21.34 -14.68 -12.37
C LEU A 626 -21.73 -16.13 -12.05
N LEU A 627 -20.99 -16.82 -11.19
CA LEU A 627 -21.33 -18.18 -10.74
C LEU A 627 -22.57 -18.21 -9.84
N VAL A 628 -22.71 -17.25 -8.92
CA VAL A 628 -23.83 -17.20 -7.96
C VAL A 628 -25.16 -16.88 -8.66
N ASN A 629 -25.16 -15.93 -9.60
CA ASN A 629 -26.35 -15.54 -10.34
C ASN A 629 -26.67 -16.44 -11.54
N PHE A 630 -25.97 -17.58 -11.69
CA PHE A 630 -26.10 -18.47 -12.83
C PHE A 630 -27.57 -18.87 -13.06
N SER A 631 -28.12 -18.49 -14.22
CA SER A 631 -29.45 -18.92 -14.66
C SER A 631 -29.40 -19.43 -16.10
N LEU A 632 -29.60 -20.74 -16.29
CA LEU A 632 -29.52 -21.40 -17.59
C LEU A 632 -30.59 -20.89 -18.58
N PHE A 633 -31.80 -20.60 -18.09
CA PHE A 633 -32.96 -20.24 -18.90
C PHE A 633 -33.12 -18.71 -19.13
N GLY A 634 -32.19 -17.89 -18.63
CA GLY A 634 -32.27 -16.43 -18.71
C GLY A 634 -30.91 -15.74 -18.84
N PRO A 635 -30.13 -15.99 -19.91
CA PRO A 635 -28.74 -15.53 -20.02
C PRO A 635 -28.60 -14.00 -20.00
N VAL A 636 -29.56 -13.27 -20.58
CA VAL A 636 -29.56 -11.80 -20.57
C VAL A 636 -29.84 -11.26 -19.17
N ALA A 637 -30.82 -11.83 -18.46
CA ALA A 637 -31.15 -11.44 -17.09
C ALA A 637 -30.01 -11.76 -16.11
N TRP A 638 -29.34 -12.91 -16.30
CA TRP A 638 -28.15 -13.30 -15.56
C TRP A 638 -27.00 -12.29 -15.69
N VAL A 639 -26.62 -11.95 -16.92
CA VAL A 639 -25.52 -11.03 -17.19
C VAL A 639 -25.87 -9.62 -16.72
N LEU A 640 -27.09 -9.15 -17.02
CA LEU A 640 -27.54 -7.82 -16.62
C LEU A 640 -27.68 -7.69 -15.10
N GLY A 641 -28.16 -8.72 -14.41
CA GLY A 641 -28.23 -8.77 -12.96
C GLY A 641 -26.85 -8.73 -12.31
N THR A 642 -25.89 -9.47 -12.87
CA THR A 642 -24.48 -9.45 -12.43
C THR A 642 -23.84 -8.08 -12.66
N PHE A 643 -24.07 -7.46 -13.83
CA PHE A 643 -23.58 -6.12 -14.14
C PHE A 643 -24.16 -5.05 -13.21
N ARG A 644 -25.48 -5.09 -12.93
CA ARG A 644 -26.13 -4.18 -12.00
C ARG A 644 -25.53 -4.27 -10.59
N LEU A 645 -25.28 -5.48 -10.09
CA LEU A 645 -24.65 -5.69 -8.79
C LEU A 645 -23.19 -5.20 -8.76
N LEU A 646 -22.44 -5.39 -9.85
CA LEU A 646 -21.06 -4.91 -9.97
C LEU A 646 -20.97 -3.38 -10.02
N CYS A 647 -21.91 -2.72 -10.70
CA CYS A 647 -21.99 -1.27 -10.80
C CYS A 647 -22.65 -0.59 -9.59
N ALA A 648 -23.30 -1.35 -8.70
CA ALA A 648 -23.94 -0.81 -7.52
C ALA A 648 -22.92 -0.25 -6.52
N LEU A 649 -23.11 1.00 -6.08
CA LEU A 649 -22.24 1.66 -5.09
C LEU A 649 -22.12 0.86 -3.79
N SER A 650 -23.18 0.13 -3.39
CA SER A 650 -23.18 -0.73 -2.21
C SER A 650 -22.13 -1.85 -2.27
N THR A 651 -21.86 -2.39 -3.47
CA THR A 651 -20.87 -3.45 -3.70
C THR A 651 -19.46 -2.89 -3.55
N TRP A 652 -19.20 -1.70 -4.11
CA TRP A 652 -17.93 -1.00 -3.97
C TRP A 652 -17.64 -0.64 -2.51
N LEU A 653 -18.63 -0.12 -1.79
CA LEU A 653 -18.47 0.25 -0.39
C LEU A 653 -18.25 -0.98 0.51
N ALA A 654 -18.91 -2.11 0.20
CA ALA A 654 -18.67 -3.39 0.87
C ALA A 654 -17.29 -4.00 0.56
N ALA A 655 -16.71 -3.72 -0.62
CA ALA A 655 -15.40 -4.24 -1.01
C ALA A 655 -14.22 -3.48 -0.39
N MET A 656 -14.41 -2.23 0.06
CA MET A 656 -13.33 -1.39 0.62
C MET A 656 -12.54 -2.03 1.79
N PRO A 657 -13.17 -2.70 2.78
CA PRO A 657 -12.43 -3.40 3.82
C PRO A 657 -11.52 -4.51 3.27
N LEU A 658 -12.00 -5.28 2.29
CA LEU A 658 -11.21 -6.34 1.64
C LEU A 658 -10.04 -5.75 0.85
N VAL A 659 -10.27 -4.68 0.08
CA VAL A 659 -9.21 -3.97 -0.65
C VAL A 659 -8.14 -3.44 0.31
N SER A 660 -8.57 -2.86 1.43
CA SER A 660 -7.65 -2.37 2.47
C SER A 660 -6.80 -3.50 3.07
N ALA A 661 -7.42 -4.65 3.38
CA ALA A 661 -6.71 -5.82 3.89
C ALA A 661 -5.74 -6.41 2.86
N VAL A 662 -6.09 -6.41 1.57
CA VAL A 662 -5.22 -6.84 0.47
C VAL A 662 -4.02 -5.91 0.29
N ILE A 663 -4.20 -4.60 0.46
CA ILE A 663 -3.08 -3.63 0.47
C ILE A 663 -2.16 -3.91 1.66
N VAL A 664 -2.71 -4.11 2.87
CA VAL A 664 -1.91 -4.45 4.06
C VAL A 664 -1.15 -5.77 3.85
N TYR A 665 -1.80 -6.78 3.28
CA TYR A 665 -1.16 -8.05 2.93
C TYR A 665 -0.04 -7.87 1.92
N GLY A 666 -0.25 -7.07 0.89
CA GLY A 666 0.78 -6.70 -0.09
C GLY A 666 1.97 -5.97 0.54
N VAL A 667 1.75 -5.06 1.50
CA VAL A 667 2.83 -4.38 2.23
C VAL A 667 3.60 -5.37 3.12
N CYS A 668 2.91 -6.27 3.82
CA CYS A 668 3.54 -7.32 4.62
C CYS A 668 4.37 -8.27 3.74
N LEU A 669 3.88 -8.59 2.55
CA LEU A 669 4.58 -9.41 1.57
C LEU A 669 5.80 -8.67 0.98
N ALA A 670 5.68 -7.37 0.68
CA ALA A 670 6.79 -6.52 0.25
C ALA A 670 7.91 -6.48 1.30
N LYS A 671 7.56 -6.27 2.57
CA LYS A 671 8.49 -6.35 3.70
C LYS A 671 9.13 -7.74 3.80
N ALA A 672 8.38 -8.79 3.48
CA ALA A 672 8.91 -10.15 3.51
C ALA A 672 9.93 -10.43 2.41
N PHE A 673 9.76 -9.86 1.21
CA PHE A 673 10.73 -9.93 0.12
C PHE A 673 11.95 -9.01 0.33
N LEU A 674 11.78 -7.89 1.02
CA LEU A 674 12.87 -6.97 1.41
C LEU A 674 13.65 -7.43 2.64
N ALA A 675 13.10 -8.35 3.43
CA ALA A 675 13.75 -8.83 4.64
C ALA A 675 15.07 -9.52 4.30
N ASP A 676 16.17 -8.87 4.69
CA ASP A 676 17.55 -9.29 4.49
C ASP A 676 17.72 -10.79 4.77
N GLY A 677 18.03 -11.56 3.71
CA GLY A 677 18.25 -13.00 3.78
C GLY A 677 19.54 -13.39 4.47
N ARG A 678 20.00 -12.66 5.51
CA ARG A 678 21.27 -12.94 6.19
C ARG A 678 21.31 -14.37 6.70
N TYR A 679 22.45 -15.02 6.48
CA TYR A 679 22.70 -16.36 7.00
C TYR A 679 22.53 -16.39 8.52
N CYS A 680 21.62 -17.23 9.00
CA CYS A 680 21.42 -17.47 10.43
C CYS A 680 22.09 -18.79 10.79
N PRO A 681 23.10 -18.80 11.68
CA PRO A 681 23.84 -20.01 12.03
C PRO A 681 23.00 -21.02 12.82
N THR A 682 22.03 -20.56 13.62
CA THR A 682 21.21 -21.44 14.49
C THR A 682 19.72 -21.40 14.11
N ARG A 683 19.02 -22.53 14.32
CA ARG A 683 17.56 -22.60 14.09
C ARG A 683 16.79 -21.73 15.09
N PHE A 684 17.28 -21.56 16.31
CA PHE A 684 16.70 -20.65 17.30
C PHE A 684 16.70 -19.21 16.82
N GLN A 685 17.85 -18.71 16.32
CA GLN A 685 17.93 -17.36 15.76
C GLN A 685 17.04 -17.19 14.53
N LEU A 686 16.92 -18.25 13.72
CA LEU A 686 16.01 -18.30 12.58
C LEU A 686 14.54 -18.25 13.01
N ILE A 687 14.15 -18.95 14.08
CA ILE A 687 12.79 -18.91 14.64
C ILE A 687 12.52 -17.54 15.25
N TYR A 688 13.40 -17.04 16.11
CA TYR A 688 13.27 -15.75 16.81
C TYR A 688 13.10 -14.59 15.83
N ARG A 689 13.96 -14.50 14.81
CA ARG A 689 13.87 -13.42 13.81
C ARG A 689 12.64 -13.56 12.90
N SER A 690 12.20 -14.79 12.65
CA SER A 690 11.09 -15.08 11.76
C SER A 690 9.73 -15.04 12.46
N ILE A 691 9.66 -15.11 13.80
CA ILE A 691 8.39 -15.29 14.52
C ILE A 691 7.46 -14.09 14.37
N VAL A 692 7.99 -12.87 14.49
CA VAL A 692 7.23 -11.62 14.38
C VAL A 692 6.69 -11.44 12.96
N GLN A 693 7.52 -11.72 11.96
CA GLN A 693 7.13 -11.61 10.56
C GLN A 693 6.10 -12.68 10.16
N LYS A 694 6.30 -13.92 10.62
CA LYS A 694 5.38 -15.04 10.35
C LYS A 694 4.05 -14.89 11.08
N SER A 695 4.04 -14.39 12.33
CA SER A 695 2.81 -14.12 13.06
C SER A 695 2.01 -12.99 12.41
N ALA A 696 2.68 -11.92 11.98
CA ALA A 696 2.03 -10.84 11.23
C ALA A 696 1.41 -11.35 9.92
N LEU A 697 2.13 -12.20 9.16
CA LEU A 697 1.61 -12.79 7.93
C LEU A 697 0.42 -13.73 8.18
N LEU A 698 0.46 -14.52 9.26
CA LEU A 698 -0.65 -15.38 9.68
C LEU A 698 -1.91 -14.55 10.00
N VAL A 699 -1.78 -13.50 10.83
CA VAL A 699 -2.91 -12.62 11.18
C VAL A 699 -3.52 -12.00 9.93
N VAL A 700 -2.70 -11.50 9.02
CA VAL A 700 -3.19 -10.90 7.79
C VAL A 700 -3.88 -11.92 6.88
N ASN A 701 -3.34 -13.14 6.74
CA ASN A 701 -4.01 -14.21 5.99
C ASN A 701 -5.38 -14.57 6.59
N CYS A 702 -5.50 -14.63 7.91
CA CYS A 702 -6.78 -14.83 8.59
C CYS A 702 -7.77 -13.70 8.30
N VAL A 703 -7.32 -12.44 8.38
CA VAL A 703 -8.14 -11.25 8.13
C VAL A 703 -8.61 -11.19 6.67
N VAL A 704 -7.72 -11.43 5.70
CA VAL A 704 -8.08 -11.48 4.27
C VAL A 704 -9.08 -12.61 4.02
N GLY A 705 -8.86 -13.80 4.58
CA GLY A 705 -9.79 -14.93 4.47
C GLY A 705 -11.18 -14.63 5.06
N PHE A 706 -11.22 -14.03 6.25
CA PHE A 706 -12.45 -13.58 6.91
C PHE A 706 -13.21 -12.54 6.08
N LEU A 707 -12.53 -11.46 5.65
CA LEU A 707 -13.15 -10.37 4.90
C LEU A 707 -13.62 -10.82 3.52
N THR A 708 -12.93 -11.78 2.90
CA THR A 708 -13.38 -12.40 1.64
C THR A 708 -14.67 -13.18 1.88
N ALA A 709 -14.73 -14.04 2.89
CA ALA A 709 -15.96 -14.76 3.22
C ALA A 709 -17.11 -13.81 3.60
N TRP A 710 -16.83 -12.77 4.37
CA TRP A 710 -17.82 -11.75 4.75
C TRP A 710 -18.38 -10.98 3.54
N LEU A 711 -17.51 -10.55 2.62
CA LEU A 711 -17.96 -9.86 1.40
C LEU A 711 -18.79 -10.79 0.51
N TYR A 712 -18.37 -12.04 0.35
CA TYR A 712 -18.98 -12.96 -0.61
C TYR A 712 -20.34 -13.49 -0.10
N THR A 713 -20.47 -13.77 1.21
CA THR A 713 -21.73 -14.16 1.84
C THR A 713 -22.84 -13.12 1.69
N ARG A 714 -22.49 -11.84 1.52
CA ARG A 714 -23.46 -10.75 1.29
C ARG A 714 -24.26 -10.89 -0.02
N PHE A 715 -23.70 -11.62 -1.00
CA PHE A 715 -24.31 -11.84 -2.32
C PHE A 715 -24.95 -13.22 -2.46
N LEU A 716 -24.88 -14.06 -1.42
CA LEU A 716 -25.64 -15.31 -1.37
C LEU A 716 -27.12 -15.04 -1.03
N ARG A 717 -27.96 -16.08 -1.16
CA ARG A 717 -29.38 -16.04 -0.77
C ARG A 717 -29.56 -15.67 0.70
N ASP A 718 -30.77 -15.23 1.06
CA ASP A 718 -31.09 -14.68 2.37
C ASP A 718 -30.73 -15.63 3.54
N ASP A 719 -30.86 -16.95 3.34
CA ASP A 719 -30.46 -17.99 4.30
C ASP A 719 -28.97 -17.96 4.70
N TYR A 720 -28.10 -17.34 3.90
CA TYR A 720 -26.64 -17.28 4.09
C TYR A 720 -26.12 -15.85 4.20
N ARG A 721 -26.99 -14.86 4.33
CA ARG A 721 -26.62 -13.44 4.24
C ARG A 721 -26.59 -12.74 5.59
N VAL A 722 -27.45 -13.16 6.52
CA VAL A 722 -27.69 -12.47 7.78
C VAL A 722 -27.28 -13.36 8.95
N LEU A 723 -26.60 -12.76 9.94
CA LEU A 723 -26.16 -13.45 11.16
C LEU A 723 -27.33 -13.86 12.07
N PHE A 724 -28.42 -13.09 12.06
CA PHE A 724 -29.61 -13.29 12.88
C PHE A 724 -30.85 -13.43 11.99
N LEU A 725 -31.62 -14.48 12.21
CA LEU A 725 -32.90 -14.72 11.56
C LEU A 725 -34.03 -14.40 12.55
N PRO A 726 -35.14 -13.77 12.12
CA PRO A 726 -36.29 -13.55 12.99
C PRO A 726 -36.96 -14.89 13.36
N ALA A 727 -37.19 -15.16 14.65
CA ALA A 727 -37.97 -16.32 15.10
C ALA A 727 -39.47 -16.08 14.85
N SER A 728 -40.19 -17.08 14.34
CA SER A 728 -41.60 -16.91 13.94
C SER A 728 -42.59 -16.73 15.10
N GLU A 729 -42.21 -17.02 16.34
CA GLU A 729 -43.18 -17.12 17.44
C GLU A 729 -42.97 -16.16 18.63
N ASN A 730 -41.83 -15.45 18.78
CA ASN A 730 -41.59 -14.64 20.00
C ASN A 730 -40.73 -13.36 19.82
N GLY A 731 -40.48 -12.88 18.60
CA GLY A 731 -39.64 -11.69 18.38
C GLY A 731 -38.18 -11.83 18.82
N GLN A 732 -37.75 -13.05 19.19
CA GLN A 732 -36.35 -13.38 19.48
C GLN A 732 -35.58 -13.60 18.18
N PHE A 733 -34.29 -13.26 18.19
CA PHE A 733 -33.40 -13.51 17.06
C PHE A 733 -32.73 -14.88 17.22
N VAL A 734 -32.77 -15.68 16.16
CA VAL A 734 -32.07 -16.98 16.09
C VAL A 734 -30.73 -16.80 15.40
N LEU A 735 -29.68 -17.39 15.97
CA LEU A 735 -28.35 -17.41 15.36
C LEU A 735 -28.34 -18.26 14.08
N ASN A 736 -27.92 -17.65 12.95
CA ASN A 736 -27.79 -18.35 11.68
C ASN A 736 -26.48 -19.16 11.61
N GLU A 737 -26.58 -20.46 11.90
CA GLU A 737 -25.44 -21.38 11.89
C GLU A 737 -24.82 -21.55 10.49
N LYS A 738 -25.61 -21.43 9.41
CA LYS A 738 -25.12 -21.53 8.02
C LYS A 738 -24.25 -20.34 7.63
N TYR A 739 -24.62 -19.13 8.06
CA TYR A 739 -23.80 -17.93 7.89
C TYR A 739 -22.47 -18.06 8.64
N LEU A 740 -22.55 -18.51 9.91
CA LEU A 740 -21.39 -18.73 10.77
C LEU A 740 -20.41 -19.75 10.16
N PHE A 741 -20.93 -20.83 9.59
CA PHE A 741 -20.17 -21.87 8.90
C PHE A 741 -19.35 -21.30 7.73
N LEU A 742 -19.94 -20.44 6.89
CA LEU A 742 -19.22 -19.86 5.74
C LEU A 742 -18.17 -18.83 6.20
N LEU A 743 -18.47 -18.04 7.24
CA LEU A 743 -17.58 -17.01 7.76
C LEU A 743 -16.31 -17.60 8.40
N PHE A 744 -16.45 -18.58 9.29
CA PHE A 744 -15.29 -19.28 9.88
C PHE A 744 -14.53 -20.11 8.83
N GLY A 745 -15.22 -20.59 7.80
CA GLY A 745 -14.58 -21.25 6.67
C GLY A 745 -13.53 -20.36 6.00
N GLY A 746 -13.82 -19.05 5.88
CA GLY A 746 -12.86 -18.07 5.38
C GLY A 746 -11.61 -17.94 6.23
N THR A 747 -11.76 -17.87 7.56
CA THR A 747 -10.61 -17.81 8.48
C THR A 747 -9.76 -19.08 8.42
N PHE A 748 -10.41 -20.25 8.37
CA PHE A 748 -9.73 -21.53 8.30
C PHE A 748 -8.98 -21.69 6.97
N ALA A 749 -9.56 -21.24 5.86
CA ALA A 749 -8.88 -21.21 4.56
C ALA A 749 -7.59 -20.37 4.61
N GLY A 750 -7.61 -19.21 5.30
CA GLY A 750 -6.43 -18.37 5.52
C GLY A 750 -5.35 -19.04 6.37
N VAL A 751 -5.74 -19.73 7.45
CA VAL A 751 -4.81 -20.53 8.28
C VAL A 751 -4.21 -21.68 7.48
N TYR A 752 -5.06 -22.42 6.76
CA TYR A 752 -4.64 -23.54 5.91
C TYR A 752 -3.62 -23.09 4.86
N TYR A 753 -3.88 -21.96 4.20
CA TYR A 753 -2.95 -21.36 3.25
C TYR A 753 -1.57 -21.11 3.87
N PHE A 754 -1.53 -20.47 5.04
CA PHE A 754 -0.29 -20.17 5.74
C PHE A 754 0.48 -21.44 6.15
N VAL A 755 -0.22 -22.46 6.64
CA VAL A 755 0.39 -23.73 7.08
C VAL A 755 0.93 -24.52 5.88
N ARG A 756 0.21 -24.53 4.75
CA ARG A 756 0.60 -25.24 3.54
C ARG A 756 1.75 -24.56 2.81
N ASN A 757 1.62 -23.27 2.53
CA ASN A 757 2.64 -22.48 1.86
C ASN A 757 3.64 -21.96 2.89
N ARG A 758 4.09 -22.80 3.85
CA ARG A 758 5.12 -22.44 4.85
C ARG A 758 6.12 -21.55 4.13
N PRO A 759 6.35 -20.30 4.56
CA PRO A 759 7.26 -19.42 3.85
C PRO A 759 8.68 -19.99 4.02
N GLU A 760 9.01 -20.99 3.20
CA GLU A 760 10.36 -21.27 2.75
C GLU A 760 10.86 -19.94 2.20
N ARG A 761 12.09 -19.57 2.59
CA ARG A 761 12.74 -18.29 2.28
C ARG A 761 12.21 -17.74 0.97
N SER A 762 11.59 -16.55 1.02
CA SER A 762 11.09 -15.80 -0.14
C SER A 762 12.23 -15.29 -1.01
N ALA A 763 13.21 -16.15 -1.31
CA ALA A 763 14.21 -15.92 -2.32
C ALA A 763 13.47 -15.85 -3.66
N VAL A 764 13.54 -14.68 -4.28
CA VAL A 764 12.95 -14.45 -5.60
C VAL A 764 13.75 -15.31 -6.59
N ASN A 765 13.18 -16.43 -7.02
CA ASN A 765 13.81 -17.26 -8.05
C ASN A 765 13.54 -16.62 -9.41
N PHE A 766 14.56 -16.15 -10.11
CA PHE A 766 14.34 -15.62 -11.46
C PHE A 766 14.13 -16.81 -12.42
N PRO A 767 13.19 -16.74 -13.36
CA PRO A 767 13.06 -17.78 -14.36
C PRO A 767 14.29 -17.75 -15.30
N VAL A 768 14.79 -18.95 -15.66
CA VAL A 768 15.94 -19.07 -16.58
C VAL A 768 15.62 -18.49 -17.96
N ILE A 769 14.36 -18.57 -18.39
CA ILE A 769 13.83 -17.97 -19.61
C ILE A 769 12.85 -16.87 -19.22
N GLN A 770 13.17 -15.63 -19.58
CA GLN A 770 12.29 -14.49 -19.34
C GLN A 770 11.15 -14.47 -20.36
N GLN A 771 9.92 -14.43 -19.86
CA GLN A 771 8.72 -14.28 -20.66
C GLN A 771 8.12 -12.88 -20.44
N PRO A 772 7.42 -12.27 -21.40
CA PRO A 772 6.75 -11.00 -21.19
C PRO A 772 5.67 -11.12 -20.10
N ARG A 773 5.45 -10.05 -19.32
CA ARG A 773 4.53 -10.01 -18.18
C ARG A 773 3.17 -10.65 -18.48
N TYR A 774 2.57 -10.28 -19.60
CA TYR A 774 1.25 -10.75 -20.01
C TYR A 774 1.20 -12.29 -20.16
N GLN A 775 2.25 -12.89 -20.73
CA GLN A 775 2.32 -14.35 -20.89
C GLN A 775 2.49 -15.04 -19.53
N GLN A 776 3.32 -14.48 -18.64
CA GLN A 776 3.50 -15.02 -17.29
C GLN A 776 2.20 -14.96 -16.48
N ILE A 777 1.53 -13.81 -16.47
CA ILE A 777 0.24 -13.61 -15.79
C ILE A 777 -0.80 -14.58 -16.35
N ARG A 778 -0.92 -14.70 -17.68
CA ARG A 778 -1.89 -15.62 -18.29
C ARG A 778 -1.63 -17.08 -17.92
N ALA A 779 -0.37 -17.51 -17.96
CA ALA A 779 0.01 -18.89 -17.62
C ALA A 779 -0.25 -19.20 -16.14
N HIS A 780 0.13 -18.29 -15.24
CA HIS A 780 -0.06 -18.48 -13.80
C HIS A 780 -1.52 -18.35 -13.41
N LEU A 781 -2.27 -17.38 -13.96
CA LEU A 781 -3.69 -17.18 -13.65
C LEU A 781 -4.52 -18.45 -13.87
N TYR A 782 -4.46 -19.03 -15.07
CA TYR A 782 -5.21 -20.25 -15.39
C TYR A 782 -4.77 -21.42 -14.51
N SER A 783 -3.45 -21.65 -14.40
CA SER A 783 -2.92 -22.79 -13.65
C SER A 783 -3.23 -22.71 -12.16
N THR A 784 -3.18 -21.50 -11.58
CA THR A 784 -3.41 -21.26 -10.14
C THR A 784 -4.89 -21.34 -9.80
N VAL A 785 -5.79 -20.79 -10.62
CA VAL A 785 -7.25 -20.92 -10.41
C VAL A 785 -7.65 -22.39 -10.50
N TYR A 786 -7.21 -23.09 -11.55
CA TYR A 786 -7.49 -24.53 -11.74
C TYR A 786 -6.97 -25.37 -10.56
N ARG A 787 -5.70 -25.18 -10.17
CA ARG A 787 -5.10 -25.92 -9.05
C ARG A 787 -5.77 -25.60 -7.71
N SER A 788 -6.18 -24.35 -7.50
CA SER A 788 -6.88 -23.94 -6.26
C SER A 788 -8.26 -24.58 -6.15
N LEU A 789 -8.96 -24.78 -7.27
CA LEU A 789 -10.27 -25.44 -7.31
C LEU A 789 -10.18 -26.91 -6.85
N PHE A 790 -9.20 -27.68 -7.33
CA PHE A 790 -9.03 -29.07 -6.86
C PHE A 790 -8.44 -29.16 -5.45
N THR A 791 -7.47 -28.31 -5.13
CA THR A 791 -6.76 -28.41 -3.84
C THR A 791 -7.53 -27.82 -2.66
N SER A 792 -8.64 -27.11 -2.91
CA SER A 792 -9.55 -26.59 -1.88
C SER A 792 -10.57 -27.60 -1.37
N PHE A 793 -10.82 -28.70 -2.11
CA PHE A 793 -11.85 -29.67 -1.76
C PHE A 793 -11.55 -30.42 -0.44
N ALA A 794 -10.36 -31.02 -0.34
CA ALA A 794 -9.93 -31.74 0.86
C ALA A 794 -9.93 -30.87 2.14
N PRO A 795 -9.34 -29.64 2.15
CA PRO A 795 -9.40 -28.79 3.34
C PRO A 795 -10.80 -28.28 3.69
N ALA A 796 -11.69 -28.10 2.71
CA ALA A 796 -13.09 -27.78 2.98
C ALA A 796 -13.81 -28.92 3.72
N LEU A 797 -13.51 -30.18 3.39
CA LEU A 797 -14.02 -31.36 4.12
C LEU A 797 -13.38 -31.52 5.51
N VAL A 798 -12.09 -31.23 5.66
CA VAL A 798 -11.46 -31.22 7.00
C VAL A 798 -12.07 -30.13 7.87
N TYR A 799 -12.38 -28.97 7.28
CA TYR A 799 -13.06 -27.87 7.94
C TYR A 799 -14.46 -28.26 8.42
N THR A 800 -15.24 -29.02 7.65
CA THR A 800 -16.59 -29.43 8.09
C THR A 800 -16.53 -30.28 9.37
N SER A 801 -15.54 -31.17 9.48
CA SER A 801 -15.28 -31.96 10.68
C SER A 801 -14.81 -31.09 11.85
N PHE A 802 -13.91 -30.13 11.60
CA PHE A 802 -13.45 -29.18 12.60
C PHE A 802 -14.57 -28.26 13.11
N PHE A 803 -15.41 -27.74 12.23
CA PHE A 803 -16.52 -26.86 12.60
C PHE A 803 -17.55 -27.59 13.47
N PHE A 804 -17.92 -28.82 13.09
CA PHE A 804 -18.84 -29.64 13.88
C PHE A 804 -18.28 -29.89 15.28
N THR A 805 -17.04 -30.37 15.37
CA THR A 805 -16.43 -30.74 16.65
C THR A 805 -16.16 -29.54 17.53
N PHE A 806 -15.60 -28.44 17.01
CA PHE A 806 -15.14 -27.32 17.84
C PHE A 806 -16.21 -26.25 18.05
N ILE A 807 -16.97 -25.90 17.02
CA ILE A 807 -17.92 -24.77 17.07
C ILE A 807 -19.31 -25.26 17.47
N CYS A 808 -19.85 -26.30 16.83
CA CYS A 808 -21.20 -26.79 17.15
C CYS A 808 -21.29 -27.50 18.52
N VAL A 809 -20.28 -28.29 18.90
CA VAL A 809 -20.32 -29.06 20.17
C VAL A 809 -19.80 -28.25 21.37
N TYR A 810 -18.65 -27.57 21.26
CA TYR A 810 -18.04 -26.89 22.41
C TYR A 810 -18.40 -25.41 22.54
N PHE A 811 -18.49 -24.67 21.44
CA PHE A 811 -18.59 -23.20 21.49
C PHE A 811 -20.00 -22.65 21.31
N ARG A 812 -20.95 -23.45 20.79
CA ARG A 812 -22.32 -23.05 20.44
C ARG A 812 -23.04 -22.32 21.57
N HIS A 813 -23.05 -22.91 22.78
CA HIS A 813 -23.73 -22.34 23.94
C HIS A 813 -23.04 -21.06 24.45
N LYS A 814 -21.71 -20.99 24.32
CA LYS A 814 -20.91 -19.83 24.72
C LYS A 814 -21.15 -18.66 23.76
N LEU A 815 -21.19 -18.93 22.46
CA LEU A 815 -21.51 -17.96 21.41
C LEU A 815 -22.90 -17.33 21.62
N ALA A 816 -23.93 -18.15 21.85
CA ALA A 816 -25.27 -17.66 22.14
C ALA A 816 -25.30 -16.79 23.42
N SER A 817 -24.62 -17.21 24.49
CA SER A 817 -24.56 -16.44 25.74
C SER A 817 -23.81 -15.09 25.63
N THR A 818 -23.00 -14.91 24.57
CA THR A 818 -22.25 -13.67 24.38
C THR A 818 -23.13 -12.53 23.83
N PHE A 819 -24.27 -12.87 23.21
CA PHE A 819 -25.20 -11.91 22.62
C PHE A 819 -26.53 -11.93 23.41
N SER A 820 -26.76 -10.90 24.21
CA SER A 820 -28.00 -10.75 24.99
C SER A 820 -29.22 -10.68 24.08
N GLY A 821 -30.22 -11.55 24.28
CA GLY A 821 -31.48 -11.56 23.53
C GLY A 821 -31.54 -12.53 22.34
N VAL A 822 -30.56 -13.42 22.18
CA VAL A 822 -30.52 -14.44 21.12
C VAL A 822 -30.89 -15.81 21.69
N SER A 823 -31.90 -16.46 21.12
CA SER A 823 -32.26 -17.85 21.46
C SER A 823 -31.65 -18.84 20.47
N LEU A 824 -31.35 -20.04 20.95
CA LEU A 824 -30.98 -21.17 20.11
C LEU A 824 -32.27 -21.81 19.59
N ALA A 825 -32.35 -22.07 18.28
CA ALA A 825 -33.45 -22.86 17.74
C ALA A 825 -33.48 -24.25 18.38
N GLU A 826 -34.65 -24.70 18.82
CA GLU A 826 -34.87 -26.05 19.38
C GLU A 826 -34.51 -27.15 18.36
N GLU A 827 -34.70 -26.90 17.07
CA GLU A 827 -34.16 -27.70 15.96
C GLU A 827 -33.02 -26.95 15.25
N SER A 828 -31.77 -27.26 15.59
CA SER A 828 -30.62 -26.76 14.79
C SER A 828 -30.66 -27.33 13.38
N THR A 829 -30.67 -26.46 12.38
CA THR A 829 -30.52 -26.85 10.96
C THR A 829 -29.22 -27.61 10.66
N LEU A 830 -28.19 -27.49 11.52
CA LEU A 830 -26.91 -28.21 11.45
C LEU A 830 -26.66 -29.09 12.70
N ALA A 831 -27.70 -29.77 13.22
CA ALA A 831 -27.63 -30.57 14.45
C ALA A 831 -26.62 -31.73 14.44
N SER A 832 -26.28 -32.27 13.27
CA SER A 832 -25.39 -33.42 13.12
C SER A 832 -24.38 -33.22 11.99
N PHE A 833 -23.23 -33.89 12.07
CA PHE A 833 -22.25 -33.90 10.97
C PHE A 833 -22.87 -34.38 9.65
N TYR A 834 -23.82 -35.32 9.72
CA TYR A 834 -24.57 -35.80 8.56
C TYR A 834 -25.47 -34.72 7.96
N ALA A 835 -26.13 -33.88 8.78
CA ALA A 835 -26.93 -32.76 8.31
C ALA A 835 -26.09 -31.76 7.49
N ILE A 836 -24.88 -31.43 7.97
CA ILE A 836 -23.92 -30.59 7.22
C ILE A 836 -23.54 -31.24 5.89
N LEU A 837 -23.30 -32.55 5.88
CA LEU A 837 -22.89 -33.28 4.68
C LEU A 837 -24.03 -33.42 3.65
N SER A 838 -25.27 -33.47 4.13
CA SER A 838 -26.47 -33.57 3.30
C SER A 838 -26.86 -32.25 2.62
N ASP A 839 -26.47 -31.10 3.19
CA ASP A 839 -26.67 -29.78 2.56
C ASP A 839 -25.61 -29.53 1.47
N VAL A 840 -25.85 -30.12 0.30
CA VAL A 840 -24.97 -30.02 -0.89
C VAL A 840 -24.71 -28.57 -1.28
N ARG A 841 -25.67 -27.66 -1.06
CA ARG A 841 -25.53 -26.23 -1.40
C ARG A 841 -24.56 -25.53 -0.48
N LEU A 842 -24.67 -25.77 0.84
CA LEU A 842 -23.74 -25.22 1.83
C LEU A 842 -22.30 -25.68 1.56
N LEU A 843 -22.11 -26.96 1.23
CA LEU A 843 -20.81 -27.51 0.88
C LEU A 843 -20.26 -26.92 -0.43
N LEU A 844 -21.10 -26.74 -1.45
CA LEU A 844 -20.72 -26.13 -2.71
C LEU A 844 -20.26 -24.67 -2.50
N TYR A 845 -21.00 -23.88 -1.74
CA TYR A 845 -20.60 -22.50 -1.42
C TYR A 845 -19.30 -22.45 -0.62
N CYS A 846 -19.13 -23.34 0.36
CA CYS A 846 -17.89 -23.44 1.13
C CYS A 846 -16.70 -23.80 0.23
N TRP A 847 -16.87 -24.78 -0.67
CA TRP A 847 -15.81 -25.17 -1.61
C TRP A 847 -15.45 -24.03 -2.57
N ILE A 848 -16.44 -23.34 -3.14
CA ILE A 848 -16.20 -22.17 -4.00
C ILE A 848 -15.47 -21.08 -3.23
N LEU A 849 -15.87 -20.76 -1.99
CA LEU A 849 -15.20 -19.77 -1.14
C LEU A 849 -13.74 -20.17 -0.85
N PHE A 850 -13.48 -21.43 -0.48
CA PHE A 850 -12.11 -21.91 -0.25
C PHE A 850 -11.26 -21.83 -1.53
N SER A 851 -11.84 -22.17 -2.68
CA SER A 851 -11.18 -22.05 -3.99
C SER A 851 -10.83 -20.59 -4.30
N GLN A 852 -11.75 -19.66 -4.06
CA GLN A 852 -11.55 -18.23 -4.31
C GLN A 852 -10.49 -17.63 -3.38
N ILE A 853 -10.54 -17.94 -2.08
CA ILE A 853 -9.55 -17.46 -1.10
C ILE A 853 -8.15 -18.01 -1.44
N LEU A 854 -8.05 -19.30 -1.74
CA LEU A 854 -6.77 -19.94 -2.08
C LEU A 854 -6.23 -19.41 -3.42
N SER A 855 -7.10 -19.20 -4.40
CA SER A 855 -6.74 -18.58 -5.67
C SER A 855 -6.26 -17.14 -5.46
N SER A 856 -6.99 -16.34 -4.69
CA SER A 856 -6.64 -14.95 -4.36
C SER A 856 -5.26 -14.82 -3.72
N MET A 857 -4.97 -15.64 -2.71
CA MET A 857 -3.69 -15.60 -2.00
C MET A 857 -2.51 -16.12 -2.85
N ASN A 858 -2.70 -17.22 -3.60
CA ASN A 858 -1.67 -17.74 -4.51
C ASN A 858 -1.38 -16.76 -5.65
N LEU A 859 -2.42 -16.22 -6.31
CA LEU A 859 -2.25 -15.24 -7.38
C LEU A 859 -1.54 -13.98 -6.90
N MET A 860 -1.77 -13.56 -5.66
CA MET A 860 -1.04 -12.44 -5.09
C MET A 860 0.46 -12.74 -4.95
N GLN A 861 0.84 -13.91 -4.44
CA GLN A 861 2.25 -14.31 -4.39
C GLN A 861 2.87 -14.40 -5.79
N ASP A 862 2.15 -14.99 -6.74
CA ASP A 862 2.60 -15.12 -8.13
C ASP A 862 2.77 -13.74 -8.79
N LEU A 863 1.83 -12.80 -8.58
CA LEU A 863 1.92 -11.43 -9.10
C LEU A 863 3.11 -10.66 -8.53
N PHE A 864 3.38 -10.79 -7.23
CA PHE A 864 4.57 -10.21 -6.61
C PHE A 864 5.84 -10.79 -7.23
N HIS A 865 5.89 -12.11 -7.45
CA HIS A 865 7.01 -12.76 -8.10
C HIS A 865 7.22 -12.27 -9.54
N ILE A 866 6.16 -12.16 -10.34
CA ILE A 866 6.19 -11.65 -11.72
C ILE A 866 6.65 -10.18 -11.76
N CYS A 867 6.09 -9.32 -10.91
CA CYS A 867 6.44 -7.89 -10.89
C CYS A 867 7.87 -7.63 -10.42
N LEU A 868 8.42 -8.48 -9.54
CA LEU A 868 9.79 -8.38 -9.05
C LEU A 868 10.81 -8.96 -10.04
N THR A 869 10.47 -10.04 -10.75
CA THR A 869 11.40 -10.72 -11.67
C THR A 869 11.45 -10.12 -13.07
N GLU A 870 10.58 -9.17 -13.36
CA GLU A 870 10.44 -8.62 -14.69
C GLU A 870 11.65 -7.77 -15.10
N TYR A 871 12.12 -8.04 -16.31
CA TYR A 871 13.22 -7.35 -16.97
C TYR A 871 13.11 -5.83 -16.91
N ARG A 872 14.22 -5.16 -16.57
CA ARG A 872 14.41 -3.71 -16.68
C ARG A 872 15.77 -3.45 -17.28
N ALA A 873 15.79 -2.63 -18.33
CA ALA A 873 17.03 -2.16 -18.92
C ALA A 873 17.65 -1.07 -18.03
N PHE A 874 18.92 -1.24 -17.67
CA PHE A 874 19.70 -0.21 -17.01
C PHE A 874 20.57 0.53 -18.05
N PRO A 875 20.71 1.86 -17.92
CA PRO A 875 21.63 2.61 -18.78
C PRO A 875 23.08 2.19 -18.51
N VAL A 876 23.84 2.00 -19.59
CA VAL A 876 25.27 1.65 -19.56
C VAL A 876 26.14 2.89 -19.36
N GLU A 877 25.72 4.03 -19.90
CA GLU A 877 26.42 5.31 -19.85
C GLU A 877 25.46 6.38 -19.30
N LYS A 878 25.98 7.31 -18.50
CA LYS A 878 25.21 8.48 -18.03
C LYS A 878 25.08 9.45 -19.19
N SER A 879 23.85 9.67 -19.68
CA SER A 879 23.64 10.67 -20.72
C SER A 879 23.94 12.06 -20.16
N SER A 880 24.71 12.87 -20.88
CA SER A 880 25.13 14.21 -20.47
C SER A 880 23.99 15.24 -20.36
N LEU A 881 22.75 14.85 -20.73
CA LEU A 881 21.55 15.70 -20.78
C LEU A 881 20.39 15.21 -19.90
N ALA A 882 20.42 13.99 -19.35
CA ALA A 882 19.37 13.48 -18.46
C ALA A 882 19.77 13.56 -16.98
N ASP A 883 18.75 13.74 -16.14
CA ASP A 883 18.77 13.86 -14.68
C ASP A 883 19.86 12.94 -14.04
N ASP A 884 20.70 13.48 -13.15
CA ASP A 884 21.79 12.77 -12.42
C ASP A 884 21.25 11.72 -11.41
N ARG A 885 20.00 11.29 -11.63
CA ARG A 885 19.17 10.41 -10.82
C ARG A 885 19.05 8.99 -11.38
N GLU A 886 19.45 8.70 -12.62
CA GLU A 886 19.34 7.33 -13.15
C GLU A 886 20.46 6.41 -12.66
N VAL A 887 20.08 5.23 -12.12
CA VAL A 887 21.03 4.20 -11.65
C VAL A 887 21.61 3.44 -12.84
N THR A 888 22.93 3.46 -13.01
CA THR A 888 23.62 2.73 -14.08
C THR A 888 23.68 1.22 -13.80
N LEU A 889 23.91 0.42 -14.86
CA LEU A 889 24.03 -1.03 -14.75
C LEU A 889 25.08 -1.48 -13.71
N VAL A 890 26.23 -0.81 -13.67
CA VAL A 890 27.30 -1.17 -12.73
C VAL A 890 26.97 -0.73 -11.30
N GLU A 891 26.37 0.44 -11.11
CA GLU A 891 25.90 0.89 -9.80
C GLU A 891 24.82 -0.06 -9.23
N ALA A 892 23.94 -0.60 -10.09
CA ALA A 892 22.95 -1.60 -9.71
C ALA A 892 23.59 -2.96 -9.34
N LEU A 893 24.63 -3.40 -10.05
CA LEU A 893 25.41 -4.62 -9.75
C LEU A 893 26.20 -4.51 -8.43
N ALA A 894 26.71 -3.33 -8.11
CA ALA A 894 27.51 -3.07 -6.91
C ALA A 894 26.66 -2.96 -5.63
N ASN A 895 25.34 -2.85 -5.73
CA ASN A 895 24.44 -2.69 -4.58
C ASN A 895 24.19 -4.02 -3.86
N THR A 896 24.84 -4.23 -2.71
CA THR A 896 24.72 -5.46 -1.91
C THR A 896 23.54 -5.46 -0.92
N GLN A 897 22.93 -4.30 -0.66
CA GLN A 897 21.83 -4.17 0.31
C GLN A 897 20.47 -4.57 -0.27
N LEU A 898 20.31 -4.52 -1.59
CA LEU A 898 19.07 -4.86 -2.30
C LEU A 898 19.33 -5.99 -3.32
N PRO A 899 19.31 -7.27 -2.89
CA PRO A 899 19.68 -8.40 -3.74
C PRO A 899 18.80 -8.54 -4.99
N ILE A 900 17.55 -8.08 -4.93
CA ILE A 900 16.61 -8.08 -6.07
C ILE A 900 17.14 -7.20 -7.22
N ILE A 901 17.67 -6.02 -6.91
CA ILE A 901 18.20 -5.09 -7.92
C ILE A 901 19.49 -5.63 -8.51
N GLN A 902 20.33 -6.21 -7.67
CA GLN A 902 21.56 -6.85 -8.09
C GLN A 902 21.30 -8.01 -9.06
N GLN A 903 20.27 -8.83 -8.79
CA GLN A 903 19.84 -9.92 -9.67
C GLN A 903 19.21 -9.42 -10.97
N LEU A 904 18.43 -8.33 -10.93
CA LEU A 904 17.91 -7.67 -12.13
C LEU A 904 19.01 -7.10 -13.02
N ALA A 905 20.05 -6.52 -12.42
CA ALA A 905 21.20 -6.00 -13.15
C ALA A 905 22.02 -7.13 -13.79
N ALA A 906 22.23 -8.24 -13.07
CA ALA A 906 22.86 -9.43 -13.63
C ALA A 906 22.05 -10.04 -14.80
N LEU A 907 20.73 -10.01 -14.71
CA LEU A 907 19.84 -10.44 -15.79
C LEU A 907 19.90 -9.50 -17.01
N ASP A 908 19.93 -8.18 -16.81
CA ASP A 908 20.11 -7.23 -17.92
C ASP A 908 21.45 -7.42 -18.60
N LEU A 909 22.51 -7.65 -17.83
CA LEU A 909 23.83 -7.98 -18.38
C LEU A 909 23.80 -9.25 -19.25
N PHE A 910 23.12 -10.31 -18.79
CA PHE A 910 22.94 -11.54 -19.57
C PHE A 910 22.17 -11.30 -20.87
N ASN A 911 21.08 -10.53 -20.81
CA ASN A 911 20.30 -10.20 -22.00
C ASN A 911 21.11 -9.35 -22.99
N ILE A 912 21.89 -8.37 -22.53
CA ILE A 912 22.79 -7.57 -23.39
C ILE A 912 23.81 -8.47 -24.11
N ALA A 913 24.32 -9.49 -23.42
CA ALA A 913 25.30 -10.41 -23.97
C ALA A 913 24.71 -11.38 -25.01
N GLU A 914 23.45 -11.82 -24.84
CA GLU A 914 22.79 -12.77 -25.74
C GLU A 914 22.00 -12.11 -26.88
N ASP A 915 21.53 -10.87 -26.72
CA ASP A 915 20.69 -10.15 -27.70
C ASP A 915 21.31 -10.15 -29.12
N SER A 916 20.50 -10.18 -30.16
CA SER A 916 20.98 -10.13 -31.54
C SER A 916 21.39 -8.71 -31.96
N ASN A 917 20.89 -7.67 -31.27
CA ASN A 917 21.14 -6.28 -31.64
C ASN A 917 22.47 -5.73 -31.03
N PRO A 918 23.46 -5.31 -31.84
CA PRO A 918 24.79 -4.90 -31.34
C PRO A 918 24.81 -3.49 -30.71
N THR A 919 23.74 -2.70 -30.82
CA THR A 919 23.73 -1.27 -30.45
C THR A 919 23.98 -0.97 -28.97
N ARG A 920 23.50 -1.83 -28.04
CA ARG A 920 23.79 -1.67 -26.60
C ARG A 920 25.17 -2.23 -26.24
N ARG A 921 25.63 -3.30 -26.90
CA ARG A 921 26.96 -3.89 -26.68
C ARG A 921 28.08 -3.00 -27.17
N SER A 922 27.92 -2.33 -28.31
CA SER A 922 28.94 -1.40 -28.82
C SER A 922 29.23 -0.25 -27.84
N ARG A 923 28.27 0.16 -27.01
CA ARG A 923 28.47 1.16 -25.94
C ARG A 923 29.30 0.65 -24.76
N LEU A 924 29.38 -0.67 -24.56
CA LEU A 924 30.28 -1.28 -23.57
C LEU A 924 31.73 -1.19 -24.03
N TYR A 925 31.96 -1.41 -25.33
CA TYR A 925 33.28 -1.37 -25.98
C TYR A 925 33.71 0.04 -26.39
N ALA A 926 32.80 1.02 -26.32
CA ALA A 926 33.08 2.41 -26.65
C ALA A 926 34.16 2.99 -25.73
N LEU A 927 35.16 3.63 -26.33
CA LEU A 927 36.19 4.36 -25.60
C LEU A 927 35.59 5.67 -25.05
N SER A 928 35.82 5.93 -23.77
CA SER A 928 35.42 7.20 -23.16
C SER A 928 36.27 8.35 -23.72
N ILE A 929 35.63 9.47 -24.10
CA ILE A 929 36.32 10.67 -24.61
C ILE A 929 36.55 11.67 -23.47
N PRO A 930 37.75 12.28 -23.29
CA PRO A 930 39.02 12.06 -23.98
C PRO A 930 40.00 11.25 -23.11
N GLY A 931 40.59 10.19 -23.66
CA GLY A 931 41.60 9.38 -22.98
C GLY A 931 41.81 7.99 -23.57
N GLY A 932 40.95 7.53 -24.48
CA GLY A 932 41.12 6.23 -25.15
C GLY A 932 41.04 5.04 -24.20
N HIS A 933 40.50 5.24 -22.98
CA HIS A 933 40.36 4.19 -21.99
C HIS A 933 38.94 3.61 -22.01
N PRO A 934 38.79 2.27 -21.95
CA PRO A 934 37.50 1.59 -21.93
C PRO A 934 36.87 1.60 -20.53
N TYR A 935 36.45 2.77 -20.07
CA TYR A 935 35.95 2.98 -18.72
C TYR A 935 34.73 2.09 -18.39
N ASN A 936 33.74 2.03 -19.31
CA ASN A 936 32.51 1.27 -19.11
C ASN A 936 32.76 -0.23 -19.00
N TRP A 937 33.57 -0.80 -19.91
CA TRP A 937 33.97 -2.20 -19.84
C TRP A 937 34.76 -2.50 -18.57
N ARG A 938 35.77 -1.68 -18.21
CA ARG A 938 36.62 -1.92 -17.04
C ARG A 938 35.85 -1.90 -15.73
N LEU A 939 34.89 -0.97 -15.60
CA LEU A 939 34.05 -0.86 -14.41
C LEU A 939 33.12 -2.08 -14.29
N LEU A 940 32.51 -2.50 -15.41
CA LEU A 940 31.63 -3.66 -15.47
C LEU A 940 32.39 -4.98 -15.23
N SER A 941 33.48 -5.22 -15.97
CA SER A 941 34.30 -6.43 -15.88
C SER A 941 34.92 -6.56 -14.49
N GLY A 942 35.42 -5.46 -13.93
CA GLY A 942 35.94 -5.41 -12.56
C GLY A 942 34.90 -5.81 -11.51
N GLU A 943 33.67 -5.32 -11.63
CA GLU A 943 32.59 -5.65 -10.70
C GLU A 943 32.12 -7.11 -10.85
N CYS A 944 31.98 -7.60 -12.09
CA CYS A 944 31.64 -9.00 -12.35
C CYS A 944 32.70 -9.97 -11.78
N ILE A 945 33.97 -9.66 -11.97
CA ILE A 945 35.10 -10.46 -11.45
C ILE A 945 35.11 -10.45 -9.92
N ARG A 946 34.87 -9.27 -9.30
CA ARG A 946 34.76 -9.13 -7.84
C ARG A 946 33.68 -10.05 -7.28
N LEU A 947 32.47 -10.00 -7.85
CA LEU A 947 31.33 -10.80 -7.40
C LEU A 947 31.58 -12.32 -7.54
N ILE A 948 32.19 -12.77 -8.64
CA ILE A 948 32.54 -14.19 -8.82
C ILE A 948 33.61 -14.62 -7.81
N ARG A 949 34.63 -13.80 -7.58
CA ARG A 949 35.73 -14.09 -6.65
C ARG A 949 35.24 -14.14 -5.21
N ASP A 950 34.43 -13.16 -4.79
CA ASP A 950 33.85 -13.10 -3.45
C ASP A 950 32.97 -14.33 -3.19
N TYR A 951 32.12 -14.70 -4.15
CA TYR A 951 31.31 -15.92 -4.07
C TYR A 951 32.17 -17.18 -4.00
N SER A 952 33.19 -17.32 -4.84
CA SER A 952 34.11 -18.47 -4.84
C SER A 952 34.89 -18.58 -3.52
N ALA A 953 35.33 -17.46 -2.94
CA ALA A 953 36.02 -17.43 -1.66
C ALA A 953 35.09 -17.78 -0.49
N GLU A 954 33.86 -17.25 -0.47
CA GLU A 954 32.85 -17.55 0.56
C GLU A 954 32.42 -19.02 0.50
N LEU A 955 32.26 -19.55 -0.72
CA LEU A 955 31.93 -20.96 -0.96
C LEU A 955 33.09 -21.86 -0.52
N SER A 956 34.34 -21.54 -0.88
CA SER A 956 35.53 -22.29 -0.44
C SER A 956 35.65 -22.35 1.08
N ARG A 957 35.50 -21.20 1.77
CA ARG A 957 35.50 -21.13 3.25
C ARG A 957 34.39 -21.98 3.88
N SER A 958 33.24 -22.12 3.22
CA SER A 958 32.14 -22.94 3.73
C SER A 958 32.35 -24.45 3.54
N ILE A 959 33.23 -24.87 2.64
CA ILE A 959 33.51 -26.28 2.33
C ILE A 959 34.55 -26.89 3.29
N GLU A 960 35.52 -26.10 3.77
CA GLU A 960 36.67 -26.57 4.57
C GLU A 960 36.29 -27.28 5.89
N GLY A 961 35.04 -27.17 6.35
CA GLY A 961 34.53 -27.82 7.58
C GLY A 961 33.58 -29.02 7.38
N ALA A 962 33.23 -29.40 6.14
CA ALA A 962 32.20 -30.40 5.84
C ALA A 962 32.76 -31.85 5.72
N PRO A 963 32.03 -32.89 6.17
CA PRO A 963 32.46 -34.27 5.99
C PRO A 963 32.49 -34.64 4.50
N GLN A 964 33.63 -35.18 4.04
CA GLN A 964 33.81 -35.66 2.67
C GLN A 964 33.03 -36.96 2.45
N ALA A 965 32.43 -37.11 1.27
CA ALA A 965 31.84 -38.39 0.88
C ALA A 965 32.98 -39.43 0.72
N VAL A 966 32.88 -40.55 1.44
CA VAL A 966 33.78 -41.70 1.25
C VAL A 966 33.62 -42.18 -0.20
N GLY A 967 34.69 -42.09 -0.98
CA GLY A 967 34.65 -42.33 -2.43
C GLY A 967 34.14 -43.73 -2.78
N SER A 968 33.08 -43.81 -3.59
CA SER A 968 32.81 -45.02 -4.37
C SER A 968 33.82 -45.06 -5.51
N ALA A 969 34.69 -46.07 -5.51
CA ALA A 969 35.59 -46.36 -6.62
C ALA A 969 34.79 -46.41 -7.95
N ILE A 970 35.20 -45.58 -8.90
CA ILE A 970 34.64 -45.55 -10.26
C ILE A 970 35.02 -46.87 -10.94
N ARG A 971 34.04 -47.75 -11.17
CA ARG A 971 34.12 -48.80 -12.20
C ARG A 971 33.40 -48.27 -13.44
N PRO A 972 34.01 -48.27 -14.64
CA PRO A 972 33.37 -47.72 -15.83
C PRO A 972 32.33 -48.73 -16.34
N GLU A 973 31.04 -48.42 -16.18
CA GLU A 973 29.97 -49.25 -16.73
C GLU A 973 29.56 -48.74 -18.11
N ILE A 974 30.00 -49.51 -19.10
CA ILE A 974 29.46 -49.57 -20.46
C ILE A 974 27.96 -49.83 -20.36
N THR A 975 27.19 -49.04 -21.12
CA THR A 975 25.77 -49.21 -21.47
C THR A 975 25.26 -50.65 -21.33
N ARG A 976 24.36 -50.90 -20.37
CA ARG A 976 23.50 -52.09 -20.39
C ARG A 976 22.05 -51.75 -20.04
N LEU A 977 21.17 -52.33 -20.86
CA LEU A 977 19.72 -52.29 -20.79
C LEU A 977 19.17 -52.87 -19.46
N ARG A 978 17.93 -52.49 -19.14
CA ARG A 978 17.14 -52.90 -17.96
C ARG A 978 17.17 -54.43 -17.72
N PRO A 979 17.30 -54.91 -16.47
CA PRO A 979 17.29 -56.33 -16.17
C PRO A 979 15.88 -56.86 -15.86
N THR A 980 15.66 -58.11 -16.28
CA THR A 980 14.48 -58.96 -16.11
C THR A 980 14.43 -59.61 -14.71
N ALA A 981 13.27 -60.19 -14.38
CA ALA A 981 12.87 -60.77 -13.09
C ALA A 981 13.72 -61.93 -12.51
N SER A 982 14.92 -62.22 -13.04
CA SER A 982 15.82 -63.26 -12.54
C SER A 982 16.76 -62.79 -11.43
N MET A 983 16.97 -61.47 -11.26
CA MET A 983 17.90 -60.91 -10.26
C MET A 983 17.35 -60.87 -8.82
N ASP A 984 16.02 -60.88 -8.66
CA ASP A 984 15.41 -60.87 -7.32
C ASP A 984 15.46 -62.26 -6.65
N ALA A 985 15.52 -63.34 -7.43
CA ALA A 985 15.71 -64.70 -6.92
C ALA A 985 17.12 -64.93 -6.33
N GLU A 986 18.14 -64.27 -6.89
CA GLU A 986 19.54 -64.40 -6.47
C GLU A 986 19.84 -63.63 -5.17
N LYS A 987 19.12 -62.51 -4.93
CA LYS A 987 19.16 -61.76 -3.66
C LYS A 987 18.51 -62.51 -2.50
N ILE A 988 17.48 -63.31 -2.76
CA ILE A 988 16.82 -64.10 -1.73
C ILE A 988 17.71 -65.28 -1.29
N LEU A 989 18.38 -65.93 -2.24
CA LEU A 989 19.32 -67.03 -1.96
C LEU A 989 20.59 -66.57 -1.23
N SER A 990 21.15 -65.41 -1.57
CA SER A 990 22.35 -64.87 -0.88
C SER A 990 22.05 -64.38 0.54
N LYS A 991 20.83 -63.93 0.81
CA LYS A 991 20.40 -63.58 2.17
C LYS A 991 20.21 -64.82 3.06
N GLN A 992 19.69 -65.92 2.52
CA GLN A 992 19.60 -67.20 3.23
C GLN A 992 20.97 -67.86 3.49
N TYR A 993 21.95 -67.67 2.60
CA TYR A 993 23.30 -68.20 2.77
C TYR A 993 24.10 -67.50 3.88
N ASN A 994 23.95 -66.17 4.00
CA ASN A 994 24.65 -65.39 5.02
C ASN A 994 24.06 -65.54 6.44
N GLU A 995 22.78 -65.93 6.56
CA GLU A 995 22.17 -66.24 7.86
C GLU A 995 22.55 -67.64 8.38
N SER A 996 23.01 -68.55 7.51
CA SER A 996 23.34 -69.93 7.86
C SER A 996 24.82 -70.18 8.19
N PHE A 997 25.76 -69.36 7.70
CA PHE A 997 27.19 -69.51 8.01
C PHE A 997 27.84 -68.15 8.36
N GLY A 998 27.92 -67.85 9.66
CA GLY A 998 28.47 -66.59 10.18
C GLY A 998 30.00 -66.54 10.14
N ILE A 999 30.55 -65.45 9.59
CA ILE A 999 31.99 -65.15 9.64
C ILE A 999 32.20 -63.75 10.25
N ARG A 1000 32.85 -63.70 11.43
CA ARG A 1000 33.44 -62.50 12.06
C ARG A 1000 34.84 -62.25 11.50
N SER A 1001 35.25 -60.99 11.35
CA SER A 1001 36.66 -60.62 11.10
C SER A 1001 37.25 -59.78 12.25
N LEU A 1002 38.49 -60.14 12.63
CA LEU A 1002 39.37 -59.54 13.63
C LEU A 1002 40.31 -58.48 13.01
N SER A 1003 40.72 -57.47 13.80
CA SER A 1003 42.10 -56.91 13.87
C SER A 1003 42.15 -55.79 14.93
N THR A 1004 42.72 -56.04 16.13
CA THR A 1004 44.09 -55.83 16.67
C THR A 1004 44.34 -54.49 17.39
N ASN A 1005 44.73 -54.60 18.67
CA ASN A 1005 45.07 -53.52 19.62
C ASN A 1005 46.58 -53.19 19.61
N ALA A 1006 46.95 -51.98 20.03
CA ALA A 1006 48.31 -51.63 20.49
C ALA A 1006 48.26 -50.78 21.79
N LEU A 1007 49.28 -50.97 22.65
CA LEU A 1007 49.39 -50.69 24.10
C LEU A 1007 49.61 -49.21 24.53
N PRO A 1008 49.46 -48.89 25.84
CA PRO A 1008 49.66 -47.55 26.42
C PRO A 1008 51.06 -47.34 27.03
N THR A 1009 51.45 -46.09 27.28
CA THR A 1009 52.63 -45.76 28.12
C THR A 1009 52.42 -44.47 28.91
N GLU A 1010 53.04 -44.45 30.09
CA GLU A 1010 52.70 -43.66 31.29
C GLU A 1010 53.25 -42.22 31.37
N SER A 1011 52.76 -41.55 32.40
CA SER A 1011 52.93 -40.18 32.90
C SER A 1011 54.32 -39.72 33.34
N THR A 1012 54.54 -38.40 33.39
CA THR A 1012 55.23 -37.74 34.52
C THR A 1012 54.83 -36.25 34.65
N SER A 1013 54.70 -35.81 35.90
CA SER A 1013 54.14 -34.53 36.39
C SER A 1013 55.21 -33.54 36.89
N THR A 1014 54.91 -32.23 36.90
CA THR A 1014 54.92 -31.33 38.10
C THR A 1014 54.53 -29.87 37.73
N PRO A 1015 54.05 -29.03 38.69
CA PRO A 1015 52.97 -28.04 38.46
C PRO A 1015 53.34 -26.57 38.75
N GLN A 1016 52.57 -25.59 38.21
CA GLN A 1016 52.47 -24.20 38.71
C GLN A 1016 51.24 -23.45 38.09
N PRO A 1017 50.78 -22.28 38.61
CA PRO A 1017 49.41 -22.09 39.11
C PRO A 1017 48.52 -21.25 38.17
N ASP A 1018 48.05 -21.82 37.07
CA ASP A 1018 47.09 -21.16 36.16
C ASP A 1018 45.73 -21.88 36.08
N ILE A 1019 45.50 -22.82 37.00
CA ILE A 1019 44.54 -23.91 36.81
C ILE A 1019 43.09 -23.45 36.99
N ILE A 1020 42.79 -22.37 37.72
CA ILE A 1020 41.39 -22.04 38.03
C ILE A 1020 40.67 -21.36 36.85
N CYS A 1021 41.30 -20.40 36.16
CA CYS A 1021 40.67 -19.77 34.98
C CYS A 1021 40.62 -20.73 33.78
N LYS A 1022 41.70 -21.49 33.53
CA LYS A 1022 41.72 -22.50 32.46
C LYS A 1022 40.82 -23.71 32.76
N ALA A 1023 40.55 -24.06 34.03
CA ALA A 1023 39.62 -25.13 34.37
C ALA A 1023 38.15 -24.71 34.30
N ILE A 1024 37.82 -23.44 34.59
CA ILE A 1024 36.49 -22.89 34.37
C ILE A 1024 36.21 -22.82 32.86
N ASP A 1025 37.14 -22.33 32.05
CA ASP A 1025 37.00 -22.34 30.59
C ASP A 1025 36.93 -23.76 30.02
N ARG A 1026 37.75 -24.69 30.50
CA ARG A 1026 37.65 -26.12 30.10
C ARG A 1026 36.36 -26.78 30.55
N ARG A 1027 35.81 -26.44 31.72
CA ARG A 1027 34.49 -26.92 32.18
C ARG A 1027 33.35 -26.28 31.39
N LEU A 1028 33.46 -25.00 31.03
CA LEU A 1028 32.49 -24.30 30.19
C LEU A 1028 32.50 -24.87 28.77
N ASP A 1029 33.68 -25.16 28.22
CA ASP A 1029 33.84 -25.82 26.92
C ASP A 1029 33.42 -27.30 26.96
N SER A 1030 33.67 -28.02 28.06
CA SER A 1030 33.19 -29.38 28.33
C SER A 1030 31.66 -29.43 28.46
N LEU A 1031 31.06 -28.45 29.14
CA LEU A 1031 29.61 -28.26 29.20
C LEU A 1031 29.05 -27.88 27.83
N ARG A 1032 29.69 -26.97 27.09
CA ARG A 1032 29.28 -26.55 25.75
C ARG A 1032 29.35 -27.69 24.73
N THR A 1033 30.33 -28.58 24.86
CA THR A 1033 30.46 -29.80 24.05
C THR A 1033 29.45 -30.87 24.47
N SER A 1034 29.21 -31.06 25.77
CA SER A 1034 28.14 -31.94 26.27
C SER A 1034 26.73 -31.47 25.89
N LEU A 1035 26.44 -30.16 25.95
CA LEU A 1035 25.17 -29.57 25.50
C LEU A 1035 24.99 -29.69 23.98
N LYS A 1036 26.09 -29.62 23.20
CA LYS A 1036 26.07 -29.89 21.75
C LYS A 1036 25.83 -31.36 21.40
N ASN A 1037 25.95 -32.30 22.34
CA ASN A 1037 25.69 -33.71 22.11
C ASN A 1037 24.23 -34.11 22.41
N ILE A 1038 23.42 -33.23 23.02
CA ILE A 1038 21.99 -33.47 23.24
C ILE A 1038 21.23 -33.22 21.91
N PRO A 1039 20.51 -34.22 21.34
CA PRO A 1039 19.93 -34.12 20.00
C PRO A 1039 19.00 -32.91 19.81
N GLY A 1040 18.18 -32.59 20.81
CA GLY A 1040 17.24 -31.46 20.74
C GLY A 1040 17.90 -30.08 20.85
N ILE A 1041 18.98 -29.95 21.64
CA ILE A 1041 19.69 -28.69 21.85
C ILE A 1041 20.60 -28.41 20.65
N PHE A 1042 21.29 -29.41 20.12
CA PHE A 1042 22.06 -29.28 18.87
C PHE A 1042 21.15 -28.96 17.68
N TYR A 1043 19.94 -29.52 17.63
CA TYR A 1043 18.97 -29.17 16.60
C TYR A 1043 18.55 -27.70 16.64
N LEU A 1044 18.35 -27.12 17.83
CA LEU A 1044 17.91 -25.73 17.99
C LEU A 1044 19.06 -24.71 17.90
N PHE A 1045 20.20 -25.01 18.54
CA PHE A 1045 21.34 -24.09 18.74
C PHE A 1045 22.62 -24.48 18.00
N GLY A 1046 22.67 -25.65 17.34
CA GLY A 1046 23.81 -26.09 16.53
C GLY A 1046 23.72 -25.60 15.08
N GLU A 1047 24.87 -25.25 14.51
CA GLU A 1047 25.03 -24.94 13.08
C GLU A 1047 25.36 -26.23 12.32
N PRO A 1048 24.52 -26.68 11.37
CA PRO A 1048 24.88 -27.79 10.50
C PRO A 1048 26.07 -27.39 9.63
N LYS A 1049 27.11 -28.23 9.55
CA LYS A 1049 28.33 -27.97 8.76
C LYS A 1049 28.05 -27.67 7.27
N THR A 1050 26.92 -28.12 6.73
CA THR A 1050 26.48 -27.90 5.34
C THR A 1050 25.42 -26.80 5.19
N ALA A 1051 25.02 -26.10 6.26
CA ALA A 1051 23.95 -25.10 6.18
C ALA A 1051 24.38 -23.84 5.42
N LYS A 1052 25.63 -23.41 5.58
CA LYS A 1052 26.18 -22.23 4.90
C LYS A 1052 26.40 -22.48 3.40
N THR A 1053 26.92 -23.65 3.04
CA THR A 1053 27.03 -24.08 1.64
C THR A 1053 25.65 -24.14 0.96
N CYS A 1054 24.65 -24.73 1.63
CA CYS A 1054 23.26 -24.76 1.14
C CYS A 1054 22.65 -23.36 0.98
N TYR A 1055 22.99 -22.41 1.87
CA TYR A 1055 22.53 -21.03 1.76
C TYR A 1055 23.12 -20.32 0.53
N LEU A 1056 24.43 -20.42 0.31
CA LEU A 1056 25.10 -19.80 -0.83
C LEU A 1056 24.60 -20.37 -2.17
N LEU A 1057 24.40 -21.70 -2.24
CA LEU A 1057 23.88 -22.38 -3.43
C LEU A 1057 22.41 -22.06 -3.73
N SER A 1058 21.60 -21.71 -2.71
CA SER A 1058 20.18 -21.41 -2.91
C SER A 1058 19.92 -19.95 -3.28
N ASN A 1059 20.61 -19.00 -2.67
CA ASN A 1059 20.27 -17.58 -2.81
C ASN A 1059 21.18 -16.80 -3.78
N ASN A 1060 22.48 -17.14 -3.83
CA ASN A 1060 23.47 -16.32 -4.55
C ASN A 1060 23.93 -16.96 -5.87
N SER A 1061 23.72 -18.27 -6.07
CA SER A 1061 24.18 -19.01 -7.25
C SER A 1061 23.58 -18.49 -8.56
N GLN A 1062 22.33 -18.03 -8.56
CA GLN A 1062 21.64 -17.57 -9.76
C GLN A 1062 22.26 -16.31 -10.37
N GLN A 1063 22.68 -15.36 -9.54
CA GLN A 1063 23.38 -14.16 -9.98
C GLN A 1063 24.70 -14.53 -10.67
N ILE A 1064 25.46 -15.46 -10.09
CA ILE A 1064 26.74 -15.93 -10.62
C ILE A 1064 26.56 -16.68 -11.95
N ILE A 1065 25.45 -17.43 -12.11
CA ILE A 1065 25.10 -18.06 -13.40
C ILE A 1065 24.99 -17.01 -14.51
N TYR A 1066 24.19 -15.95 -14.29
CA TYR A 1066 24.00 -14.93 -15.31
C TYR A 1066 25.29 -14.14 -15.60
N ILE A 1067 26.03 -13.75 -14.56
CA ILE A 1067 27.29 -13.01 -14.73
C ILE A 1067 28.34 -13.84 -15.47
N SER A 1068 28.52 -15.11 -15.11
CA SER A 1068 29.54 -15.98 -15.75
C SER A 1068 29.23 -16.24 -17.22
N GLN A 1069 27.96 -16.50 -17.56
CA GLN A 1069 27.53 -16.69 -18.94
C GLN A 1069 27.63 -15.40 -19.75
N ALA A 1070 27.21 -14.26 -19.17
CA ALA A 1070 27.26 -12.97 -19.86
C ALA A 1070 28.71 -12.56 -20.17
N LEU A 1071 29.62 -12.70 -19.20
CA LEU A 1071 31.03 -12.35 -19.36
C LEU A 1071 31.70 -13.20 -20.44
N ALA A 1072 31.40 -14.51 -20.48
CA ALA A 1072 31.89 -15.40 -21.52
C ALA A 1072 31.29 -15.13 -22.90
N SER A 1073 30.00 -14.80 -22.99
CA SER A 1073 29.35 -14.42 -24.24
C SER A 1073 29.89 -13.09 -24.80
N LEU A 1074 30.09 -12.09 -23.93
CA LEU A 1074 30.71 -10.82 -24.31
C LEU A 1074 32.16 -11.00 -24.77
N ALA A 1075 32.92 -11.87 -24.09
CA ALA A 1075 34.27 -12.23 -24.52
C ALA A 1075 34.27 -12.92 -25.89
N ALA A 1076 33.44 -13.94 -26.10
CA ALA A 1076 33.38 -14.66 -27.37
C ALA A 1076 32.93 -13.78 -28.55
N ARG A 1077 31.95 -12.90 -28.35
CA ARG A 1077 31.46 -11.99 -29.40
C ARG A 1077 32.39 -10.80 -29.66
N SER A 1078 33.26 -10.45 -28.70
CA SER A 1078 34.22 -9.34 -28.84
C SER A 1078 35.18 -9.50 -30.02
N ILE A 1079 35.50 -10.74 -30.45
CA ILE A 1079 36.37 -10.98 -31.61
C ILE A 1079 35.86 -10.28 -32.87
N ASN A 1080 34.54 -10.21 -33.06
CA ASN A 1080 33.92 -9.63 -34.25
C ASN A 1080 33.41 -8.20 -34.03
N GLU A 1081 33.09 -7.83 -32.78
CA GLU A 1081 32.40 -6.57 -32.45
C GLU A 1081 33.30 -5.51 -31.80
N ASP A 1082 34.41 -5.90 -31.15
CA ASP A 1082 35.32 -4.99 -30.45
C ASP A 1082 36.43 -4.50 -31.39
N GLN A 1083 36.24 -3.31 -31.97
CA GLN A 1083 37.21 -2.68 -32.87
C GLN A 1083 38.51 -2.25 -32.17
N PHE A 1084 38.51 -2.15 -30.83
CA PHE A 1084 39.60 -1.55 -30.06
C PHE A 1084 40.43 -2.56 -29.27
N GLY A 1085 40.08 -3.84 -29.28
CA GLY A 1085 40.85 -4.88 -28.58
C GLY A 1085 40.79 -4.78 -27.05
N VAL A 1086 39.75 -4.15 -26.52
CA VAL A 1086 39.59 -3.81 -25.11
C VAL A 1086 39.38 -5.06 -24.25
N VAL A 1087 38.51 -5.96 -24.71
CA VAL A 1087 38.12 -7.17 -23.96
C VAL A 1087 39.25 -8.18 -23.88
N GLN A 1088 40.08 -8.22 -24.93
CA GLN A 1088 41.21 -9.14 -25.08
C GLN A 1088 42.29 -8.88 -24.01
N ASN A 1089 42.47 -7.62 -23.60
CA ASN A 1089 43.40 -7.25 -22.53
C ASN A 1089 42.99 -7.83 -21.15
N ASP A 1090 41.69 -7.91 -20.88
CA ASP A 1090 41.15 -8.42 -19.60
C ASP A 1090 40.84 -9.92 -19.65
N LEU A 1091 40.91 -10.56 -20.83
CA LEU A 1091 40.54 -11.96 -21.05
C LEU A 1091 41.31 -12.96 -20.16
N PRO A 1092 42.62 -12.83 -19.91
CA PRO A 1092 43.34 -13.74 -19.02
C PRO A 1092 42.78 -13.75 -17.59
N LEU A 1093 42.39 -12.57 -17.08
CA LEU A 1093 41.82 -12.42 -15.75
C LEU A 1093 40.42 -13.04 -15.65
N ILE A 1094 39.62 -12.93 -16.73
CA ILE A 1094 38.30 -13.54 -16.85
C ILE A 1094 38.41 -15.07 -16.83
N ILE A 1095 39.32 -15.63 -17.64
CA ILE A 1095 39.58 -17.07 -17.73
C ILE A 1095 39.97 -17.62 -16.35
N ARG A 1096 40.97 -17.00 -15.69
CA ARG A 1096 41.45 -17.43 -14.37
C ARG A 1096 40.32 -17.46 -13.34
N THR A 1097 39.48 -16.42 -13.34
CA THR A 1097 38.36 -16.31 -12.39
C THR A 1097 37.30 -17.40 -12.63
N LEU A 1098 37.00 -17.74 -13.88
CA LEU A 1098 36.06 -18.82 -14.23
C LEU A 1098 36.63 -20.22 -13.94
N VAL A 1099 37.94 -20.43 -14.15
CA VAL A 1099 38.62 -21.68 -13.79
C VAL A 1099 38.63 -21.88 -12.28
N GLN A 1100 38.92 -20.85 -11.49
CA GLN A 1100 38.84 -20.89 -10.02
C GLN A 1100 37.41 -21.20 -9.52
N LEU A 1101 36.40 -20.59 -10.15
CA LEU A 1101 35.00 -20.89 -9.85
C LEU A 1101 34.68 -22.37 -10.15
N LYS A 1102 35.09 -22.91 -11.30
CA LYS A 1102 34.92 -24.32 -11.66
C LYS A 1102 35.57 -25.25 -10.63
N GLN A 1103 36.83 -24.99 -10.24
CA GLN A 1103 37.54 -25.80 -9.24
C GLN A 1103 36.82 -25.82 -7.89
N THR A 1104 36.28 -24.67 -7.47
CA THR A 1104 35.50 -24.55 -6.22
C THR A 1104 34.19 -25.36 -6.31
N ILE A 1105 33.48 -25.29 -7.44
CA ILE A 1105 32.23 -26.03 -7.66
C ILE A 1105 32.48 -27.54 -7.73
N ASP A 1106 33.52 -27.99 -8.41
CA ASP A 1106 33.83 -29.44 -8.50
C ASP A 1106 34.17 -30.02 -7.10
N LYS A 1107 34.76 -29.23 -6.18
CA LYS A 1107 34.94 -29.61 -4.76
C LYS A 1107 33.62 -29.79 -4.01
N VAL A 1108 32.60 -28.97 -4.29
CA VAL A 1108 31.25 -29.12 -3.69
C VAL A 1108 30.65 -30.49 -4.02
N GLY A 1109 30.89 -31.01 -5.23
CA GLY A 1109 30.39 -32.32 -5.67
C GLY A 1109 30.94 -33.50 -4.87
N SER A 1110 31.99 -33.31 -4.06
CA SER A 1110 32.56 -34.33 -3.17
C SER A 1110 31.92 -34.35 -1.77
N ILE A 1111 30.96 -33.46 -1.50
CA ILE A 1111 30.29 -33.31 -0.20
C ILE A 1111 28.89 -33.91 -0.28
N GLN A 1112 28.46 -34.63 0.76
CA GLN A 1112 27.07 -35.10 0.89
C GLN A 1112 26.13 -33.92 1.20
N LEU A 1113 25.47 -33.39 0.17
CA LEU A 1113 24.42 -32.36 0.31
C LEU A 1113 23.05 -33.04 0.42
N ASP A 1114 22.36 -32.84 1.53
CA ASP A 1114 21.09 -33.52 1.82
C ASP A 1114 19.87 -32.67 1.44
N VAL A 1115 19.67 -32.30 0.15
CA VAL A 1115 18.42 -31.66 -0.32
C VAL A 1115 18.19 -31.80 -1.85
N LYS A 1116 17.15 -32.55 -2.26
CA LYS A 1116 16.69 -32.74 -3.67
C LYS A 1116 16.43 -31.46 -4.49
N LYS A 1117 16.11 -30.33 -3.83
CA LYS A 1117 15.79 -29.03 -4.46
C LYS A 1117 17.05 -28.17 -4.69
N ILE A 1118 18.12 -28.39 -3.92
CA ILE A 1118 19.40 -27.67 -3.99
C ILE A 1118 20.30 -28.23 -5.10
N ASP A 1119 20.15 -29.52 -5.41
CA ASP A 1119 20.83 -30.17 -6.55
C ASP A 1119 20.59 -29.44 -7.87
N ARG A 1120 19.39 -28.90 -8.12
CA ARG A 1120 19.10 -28.19 -9.37
C ARG A 1120 19.94 -26.94 -9.56
N ASN A 1121 20.11 -26.11 -8.53
CA ASN A 1121 20.88 -24.87 -8.62
C ASN A 1121 22.39 -25.16 -8.73
N TYR A 1122 22.86 -26.18 -8.01
CA TYR A 1122 24.24 -26.67 -8.14
C TYR A 1122 24.52 -27.21 -9.55
N VAL A 1123 23.64 -28.06 -10.10
CA VAL A 1123 23.75 -28.59 -11.46
C VAL A 1123 23.71 -27.45 -12.49
N ALA A 1124 22.82 -26.48 -12.32
CA ALA A 1124 22.73 -25.31 -13.19
C ALA A 1124 24.01 -24.46 -13.15
N LEU A 1125 24.55 -24.19 -11.96
CA LEU A 1125 25.80 -23.43 -11.79
C LEU A 1125 27.00 -24.15 -12.40
N ARG A 1126 27.10 -25.47 -12.18
CA ARG A 1126 28.16 -26.30 -12.76
C ARG A 1126 28.09 -26.33 -14.29
N ALA A 1127 26.91 -26.54 -14.84
CA ALA A 1127 26.69 -26.54 -16.29
C ALA A 1127 26.96 -25.16 -16.92
N ALA A 1128 26.48 -24.08 -16.28
CA ALA A 1128 26.71 -22.72 -16.75
C ALA A 1128 28.19 -22.34 -16.78
N THR A 1129 28.94 -22.69 -15.74
CA THR A 1129 30.39 -22.43 -15.66
C THR A 1129 31.15 -23.20 -16.75
N ARG A 1130 30.79 -24.47 -17.00
CA ARG A 1130 31.38 -25.27 -18.09
C ARG A 1130 31.07 -24.72 -19.48
N ARG A 1131 29.81 -24.35 -19.74
CA ARG A 1131 29.40 -23.72 -21.01
C ARG A 1131 30.12 -22.39 -21.25
N SER A 1132 30.33 -21.61 -20.20
CA SER A 1132 31.05 -20.33 -20.27
C SER A 1132 32.51 -20.54 -20.69
N LEU A 1133 33.21 -21.52 -20.09
CA LEU A 1133 34.57 -21.89 -20.49
C LEU A 1133 34.64 -22.47 -21.90
N TYR A 1134 33.66 -23.30 -22.29
CA TYR A 1134 33.58 -23.86 -23.64
C TYR A 1134 33.40 -22.79 -24.71
N ARG A 1135 32.51 -21.81 -24.48
CA ARG A 1135 32.28 -20.69 -25.40
C ARG A 1135 33.55 -19.87 -25.65
N ILE A 1136 34.32 -19.59 -24.60
CA ILE A 1136 35.60 -18.88 -24.72
C ILE A 1136 36.62 -19.76 -25.47
N ALA A 1137 36.75 -21.04 -25.09
CA ALA A 1137 37.69 -21.98 -25.71
C ALA A 1137 37.41 -22.20 -27.20
N GLY A 1138 36.14 -22.25 -27.60
CA GLY A 1138 35.73 -22.41 -29.00
C GLY A 1138 35.92 -21.14 -29.83
N ALA A 1139 35.66 -19.95 -29.26
CA ALA A 1139 35.82 -18.68 -29.97
C ALA A 1139 37.30 -18.30 -30.17
N PHE A 1140 38.16 -18.59 -29.19
CA PHE A 1140 39.58 -18.23 -29.21
C PHE A 1140 40.49 -19.43 -29.48
N ALA A 1141 39.97 -20.52 -30.05
CA ALA A 1141 40.71 -21.78 -30.25
C ALA A 1141 42.08 -21.58 -30.93
N ASP A 1142 42.11 -20.74 -31.97
CA ASP A 1142 43.31 -20.49 -32.78
C ASP A 1142 44.29 -19.48 -32.14
N TYR A 1143 43.83 -18.70 -31.15
CA TYR A 1143 44.56 -17.59 -30.52
C TYR A 1143 44.91 -17.83 -29.04
N LEU A 1144 44.58 -19.02 -28.50
CA LEU A 1144 44.74 -19.37 -27.08
C LEU A 1144 46.19 -19.25 -26.58
N ASN A 1145 47.16 -19.61 -27.43
CA ASN A 1145 48.58 -19.58 -27.08
C ASN A 1145 49.16 -18.16 -27.03
N ASP A 1146 48.51 -17.20 -27.69
CA ASP A 1146 48.98 -15.81 -27.79
C ASP A 1146 48.41 -14.92 -26.67
N ILE A 1147 47.30 -15.34 -26.05
CA ILE A 1147 46.54 -14.51 -25.10
C ILE A 1147 46.75 -14.93 -23.64
N VAL A 1148 46.94 -16.23 -23.34
CA VAL A 1148 47.00 -16.74 -21.96
C VAL A 1148 48.44 -16.88 -21.47
N LEU A 1149 48.79 -16.16 -20.39
CA LEU A 1149 50.16 -16.11 -19.87
C LEU A 1149 50.56 -17.31 -18.96
N GLU A 1150 49.62 -17.99 -18.30
CA GLU A 1150 49.93 -19.10 -17.38
C GLU A 1150 49.69 -20.50 -18.02
N PRO A 1151 50.69 -21.41 -18.03
CA PRO A 1151 50.58 -22.72 -18.69
C PRO A 1151 49.55 -23.67 -18.05
N ALA A 1152 49.19 -23.46 -16.78
CA ALA A 1152 48.19 -24.26 -16.07
C ALA A 1152 46.76 -23.98 -16.58
N ASP A 1153 46.45 -22.73 -16.91
CA ASP A 1153 45.13 -22.31 -17.41
C ASP A 1153 44.94 -22.75 -18.87
N VAL A 1154 46.00 -22.69 -19.69
CA VAL A 1154 46.04 -23.23 -21.06
C VAL A 1154 45.73 -24.72 -21.08
N LYS A 1155 46.35 -25.50 -20.18
CA LYS A 1155 46.08 -26.95 -20.04
C LYS A 1155 44.63 -27.23 -19.64
N ALA A 1156 44.03 -26.40 -18.78
CA ALA A 1156 42.63 -26.54 -18.38
C ALA A 1156 41.65 -26.21 -19.51
N LEU A 1157 42.02 -25.31 -20.44
CA LEU A 1157 41.24 -24.89 -21.60
C LEU A 1157 41.34 -25.86 -22.80
N HIS A 1158 42.51 -26.44 -23.08
CA HIS A 1158 42.67 -27.44 -24.15
C HIS A 1158 41.74 -28.64 -23.99
N GLY A 1159 41.44 -29.04 -22.74
CA GLY A 1159 40.46 -30.10 -22.47
C GLY A 1159 39.03 -29.77 -22.94
N PHE A 1160 38.68 -28.50 -23.12
CA PHE A 1160 37.39 -28.06 -23.68
C PHE A 1160 37.44 -27.88 -25.20
N VAL A 1161 38.59 -27.50 -25.78
CA VAL A 1161 38.78 -27.37 -27.24
C VAL A 1161 38.62 -28.73 -27.95
N HIS A 1162 39.14 -29.80 -27.35
CA HIS A 1162 39.05 -31.16 -27.92
C HIS A 1162 37.69 -31.85 -27.69
N TYR A 1163 36.81 -31.27 -26.87
CA TYR A 1163 35.52 -31.88 -26.51
C TYR A 1163 34.40 -31.29 -27.39
N ARG A 1164 33.93 -32.02 -28.40
CA ARG A 1164 32.67 -31.68 -29.10
C ARG A 1164 31.50 -32.18 -28.27
N GLU A 1165 30.66 -31.28 -27.72
CA GLU A 1165 29.33 -31.68 -27.26
C GLU A 1165 28.53 -32.18 -28.48
N ALA A 1166 27.90 -33.35 -28.34
CA ALA A 1166 26.99 -33.94 -29.33
C ALA A 1166 25.61 -33.29 -29.26
#